data_AF-A0A1E4ZYM9-F1
#
_entry.id   AF-A0A1E4ZYM9-F1
#
_cell.length_a   1.000
_cell.length_b   1.000
_cell.length_c   1.000
_cell.angle_alpha   90.00
_cell.angle_beta   90.00
_cell.angle_gamma   90.00
#
_symmetry.space_group_name_H-M   'P 1'
#
loop_
_entity.id
_entity.type
_entity.pdbx_description
1 polymer ?
#
loop_
_entity_poly.entity_id
_entity_poly.type
_entity_poly.pdbx_seq_one_letter_code
_entity_poly.pdbx_strand_id
1 'polypeptide(L)'
;MQHQGINSTTMNTATAIVSALVLLAALPGLVAAEATLDKQSLRQFARQVCSTPDALEDAAITVLGEPIRSSKSEMKFRGTVVGQRITLHGSSREVIAVQLLTPPARRNQTIVTSYADEARHSRNAPLLELAFDADCQLFRAQAITYDNNNTPLYIETLGPSLEVTGDPEWLNAPIPSKDKSNHSATRVAMIDSGVNYQLPLIANALARDAQGETIGYDFWEMDNKPFDSNPARSPFFVQRHGTRSASILLREAPGIALVPYRYPRPDMSRMVELVEHAAQHRVRIIGMPLGSNTYADWAPFATVAGRHPEILFIVSAGNNGRDIDRSPVYPAAMEIENMLVVTSVDDFVYPAERTNYGRLSVDYLVPAEKVPALDFDGSEVLVSGSSYAVSRVAALAARLLKRNPGFSTEELKQAIRGYAIRANTSKYVALGYLGDPLADTINLPVTIETVAAEPVNNSARHTTPAGRRYEFPLTLVILDPRWQNPDISRAVEELNEIFSQCNITARVEKQIVPSVPAYLQDLSPGNALSLHRHLKLSGTRVFFGRDTLMQPAFDAEAFGAGNTRNRPWMTGSLWLTYGIRDVGVALAHELFHILANSGKHNQLANNLLREQTAPGNTHLTGEQCEQAQRTGIENGLLVLN
;
A
#
# COMPACT_ATOMS: atom_id res chain seq x y z
N MET A 1 -52.10 -33.87 33.49
CA MET A 1 -52.55 -32.82 34.43
C MET A 1 -51.60 -31.64 34.20
N GLN A 2 -52.02 -30.57 33.51
CA GLN A 2 -52.73 -29.38 34.06
C GLN A 2 -51.86 -28.66 35.11
N HIS A 3 -51.33 -27.47 34.80
CA HIS A 3 -51.88 -26.11 35.12
C HIS A 3 -51.79 -25.77 36.62
N GLN A 4 -51.33 -24.62 37.15
CA GLN A 4 -50.80 -23.30 36.71
C GLN A 4 -49.90 -22.74 37.88
N GLY A 5 -49.18 -21.61 37.87
CA GLY A 5 -48.95 -20.49 36.93
C GLY A 5 -48.25 -19.28 37.63
N ILE A 6 -48.33 -18.08 37.06
CA ILE A 6 -48.04 -16.73 37.65
C ILE A 6 -46.57 -16.29 37.87
N ASN A 7 -45.99 -15.73 36.81
CA ASN A 7 -45.41 -14.38 36.65
C ASN A 7 -44.63 -13.66 37.78
N SER A 8 -43.34 -13.39 37.52
CA SER A 8 -42.74 -12.05 37.22
C SER A 8 -41.20 -12.23 37.17
N THR A 9 -40.35 -11.48 36.45
CA THR A 9 -40.40 -10.10 35.92
C THR A 9 -39.74 -9.99 34.53
N THR A 10 -40.22 -9.04 33.71
CA THR A 10 -39.56 -8.56 32.49
C THR A 10 -38.75 -7.29 32.78
N MET A 11 -37.47 -7.23 32.39
CA MET A 11 -36.63 -6.02 32.26
C MET A 11 -35.23 -6.44 31.75
N ASN A 12 -34.50 -5.69 30.90
CA ASN A 12 -34.92 -4.65 29.96
C ASN A 12 -33.80 -4.50 28.90
N THR A 13 -34.09 -4.63 27.61
CA THR A 13 -33.14 -4.36 26.53
C THR A 13 -33.29 -2.92 26.02
N ALA A 14 -32.55 -1.96 26.58
CA ALA A 14 -32.36 -0.62 26.03
C ALA A 14 -31.19 0.12 26.72
N THR A 15 -30.71 1.20 26.09
CA THR A 15 -29.73 2.19 26.58
C THR A 15 -28.28 1.73 26.83
N ALA A 16 -27.52 1.63 25.74
CA ALA A 16 -26.08 1.89 25.70
C ALA A 16 -25.71 2.73 24.44
N ILE A 17 -26.56 3.71 24.13
CA ILE A 17 -26.33 4.79 23.15
C ILE A 17 -26.67 6.09 23.88
N VAL A 18 -26.00 7.20 23.53
CA VAL A 18 -25.94 8.49 24.26
C VAL A 18 -24.94 8.49 25.42
N SER A 19 -23.66 8.66 25.08
CA SER A 19 -22.65 9.41 25.88
C SER A 19 -21.39 9.74 25.07
N ALA A 20 -21.59 10.32 23.88
CA ALA A 20 -20.51 10.97 23.10
C ALA A 20 -20.77 12.47 22.85
N LEU A 21 -22.01 12.94 22.97
CA LEU A 21 -22.41 14.31 22.61
C LEU A 21 -22.26 15.37 23.74
N VAL A 22 -21.80 15.01 24.94
CA VAL A 22 -21.76 15.93 26.10
C VAL A 22 -20.36 16.44 26.44
N LEU A 23 -19.29 15.92 25.80
CA LEU A 23 -17.91 16.36 26.06
C LEU A 23 -17.39 17.46 25.11
N LEU A 24 -18.24 18.04 24.26
CA LEU A 24 -17.90 19.15 23.35
C LEU A 24 -18.05 20.55 23.97
N ALA A 25 -18.63 20.67 25.17
CA ALA A 25 -19.01 21.96 25.77
C ALA A 25 -17.95 22.60 26.70
N ALA A 26 -16.70 22.11 26.71
CA ALA A 26 -15.67 22.55 27.67
C ALA A 26 -14.25 22.66 27.09
N LEU A 27 -14.11 23.19 25.87
CA LEU A 27 -12.84 23.77 25.40
C LEU A 27 -12.93 25.31 25.49
N PRO A 28 -12.32 25.96 26.51
CA PRO A 28 -12.28 27.41 26.57
C PRO A 28 -11.38 27.95 25.45
N GLY A 29 -11.96 28.69 24.50
CA GLY A 29 -11.21 29.29 23.38
C GLY A 29 -11.62 28.84 21.97
N LEU A 30 -12.81 28.27 21.78
CA LEU A 30 -13.42 28.16 20.45
C LEU A 30 -14.04 29.51 20.05
N VAL A 31 -13.47 30.16 19.05
CA VAL A 31 -14.15 31.20 18.27
C VAL A 31 -14.59 30.54 16.97
N ALA A 32 -15.90 30.41 16.77
CA ALA A 32 -16.40 30.19 15.42
C ALA A 32 -15.92 31.36 14.56
N ALA A 33 -15.18 31.08 13.50
CA ALA A 33 -14.79 32.10 12.54
C ALA A 33 -16.06 32.55 11.81
N GLU A 34 -16.76 33.54 12.38
CA GLU A 34 -17.91 34.17 11.76
C GLU A 34 -17.44 34.74 10.42
N ALA A 35 -17.90 34.10 9.34
CA ALA A 35 -17.86 34.70 8.03
C ALA A 35 -18.64 36.02 8.15
N THR A 36 -17.95 37.12 7.88
CA THR A 36 -18.50 38.48 7.90
C THR A 36 -19.68 38.61 6.95
N LEU A 37 -19.69 37.80 5.89
CA LEU A 37 -20.85 37.47 5.07
C LEU A 37 -21.54 36.19 5.59
N ASP A 38 -22.83 36.28 5.91
CA ASP A 38 -23.58 35.13 6.44
C ASP A 38 -23.78 34.01 5.40
N LYS A 39 -24.02 32.78 5.88
CA LYS A 39 -24.14 31.58 5.03
C LYS A 39 -25.25 31.70 3.97
N GLN A 40 -26.36 32.38 4.28
CA GLN A 40 -27.50 32.55 3.36
C GLN A 40 -27.20 33.60 2.29
N SER A 41 -26.58 34.72 2.65
CA SER A 41 -26.11 35.72 1.68
C SER A 41 -25.09 35.13 0.71
N LEU A 42 -24.13 34.31 1.18
CA LEU A 42 -23.19 33.60 0.30
C LEU A 42 -23.91 32.61 -0.63
N ARG A 43 -24.95 31.91 -0.15
CA ARG A 43 -25.76 30.98 -0.96
C ARG A 43 -26.57 31.72 -2.03
N GLN A 44 -27.14 32.88 -1.70
CA GLN A 44 -27.85 33.71 -2.67
C GLN A 44 -26.90 34.23 -3.76
N PHE A 45 -25.74 34.77 -3.36
CA PHE A 45 -24.67 35.19 -4.28
C PHE A 45 -24.24 34.07 -5.22
N ALA A 46 -23.87 32.91 -4.67
CA ALA A 46 -23.36 31.79 -5.44
C ALA A 46 -24.40 31.22 -6.42
N ARG A 47 -25.69 31.21 -6.02
CA ARG A 47 -26.78 30.82 -6.91
C ARG A 47 -27.00 31.84 -8.04
N GLN A 48 -26.95 33.13 -7.74
CA GLN A 48 -27.07 34.19 -8.75
C GLN A 48 -25.91 34.11 -9.76
N VAL A 49 -24.67 34.01 -9.28
CA VAL A 49 -23.48 33.83 -10.11
C VAL A 49 -23.55 32.58 -10.98
N CYS A 50 -24.08 31.47 -10.45
CA CYS A 50 -24.32 30.27 -11.25
C CYS A 50 -25.32 30.53 -12.38
N SER A 51 -26.43 31.20 -12.10
CA SER A 51 -27.49 31.46 -13.10
C SER A 51 -27.13 32.52 -14.13
N THR A 52 -26.31 33.51 -13.76
CA THR A 52 -25.90 34.64 -14.60
C THR A 52 -24.43 34.99 -14.34
N PRO A 53 -23.47 34.20 -14.88
CA PRO A 53 -22.04 34.40 -14.61
C PRO A 53 -21.51 35.77 -15.06
N ASP A 54 -22.09 36.33 -16.12
CA ASP A 54 -21.69 37.64 -16.66
C ASP A 54 -22.04 38.81 -15.71
N ALA A 55 -23.01 38.63 -14.81
CA ALA A 55 -23.45 39.62 -13.82
C ALA A 55 -22.74 39.45 -12.46
N LEU A 56 -21.63 38.71 -12.40
CA LEU A 56 -20.92 38.37 -11.16
C LEU A 56 -20.41 39.58 -10.38
N GLU A 57 -19.93 40.63 -11.06
CA GLU A 57 -19.40 41.82 -10.40
C GLU A 57 -20.53 42.66 -9.76
N ASP A 58 -21.68 42.81 -10.44
CA ASP A 58 -22.88 43.46 -9.87
C ASP A 58 -23.47 42.67 -8.70
N ALA A 59 -23.53 41.33 -8.81
CA ALA A 59 -23.96 40.45 -7.74
C ALA A 59 -23.03 40.55 -6.51
N ALA A 60 -21.73 40.69 -6.73
CA ALA A 60 -20.74 40.83 -5.67
C ALA A 60 -20.85 42.19 -4.97
N ILE A 61 -21.00 43.29 -5.71
CA ILE A 61 -21.25 44.63 -5.12
C ILE A 61 -22.53 44.63 -4.28
N THR A 62 -23.59 43.97 -4.78
CA THR A 62 -24.88 43.87 -4.06
C THR A 62 -24.75 43.13 -2.74
N VAL A 63 -23.92 42.09 -2.69
CA VAL A 63 -23.80 41.17 -1.54
C VAL A 63 -22.77 41.67 -0.52
N LEU A 64 -21.63 42.19 -0.97
CA LEU A 64 -20.58 42.77 -0.12
C LEU A 64 -20.95 44.20 0.34
N GLY A 65 -21.91 44.86 -0.33
CA GLY A 65 -22.38 46.20 0.00
C GLY A 65 -21.39 47.33 -0.30
N GLU A 66 -20.30 47.03 -1.00
CA GLU A 66 -19.15 47.93 -1.13
C GLU A 66 -18.41 47.80 -2.49
N PRO A 67 -17.51 48.74 -2.85
CA PRO A 67 -16.70 48.66 -4.05
C PRO A 67 -15.74 47.45 -4.02
N ILE A 68 -15.76 46.67 -5.09
CA ILE A 68 -14.93 45.47 -5.24
C ILE A 68 -13.73 45.69 -6.15
N ARG A 69 -12.71 44.84 -6.01
CA ARG A 69 -11.67 44.60 -7.02
C ARG A 69 -11.69 43.13 -7.42
N SER A 70 -11.80 42.85 -8.71
CA SER A 70 -11.74 41.49 -9.25
C SER A 70 -10.38 41.17 -9.85
N SER A 71 -9.94 39.92 -9.72
CA SER A 71 -8.81 39.34 -10.45
C SER A 71 -9.23 38.01 -11.07
N LYS A 72 -8.75 37.69 -12.28
CA LYS A 72 -9.18 36.51 -13.04
C LYS A 72 -7.98 35.67 -13.45
N SER A 73 -8.07 34.36 -13.32
CA SER A 73 -7.03 33.40 -13.70
C SER A 73 -7.63 32.15 -14.34
N GLU A 74 -6.92 31.57 -15.33
CA GLU A 74 -7.32 30.31 -15.95
C GLU A 74 -7.01 29.14 -15.02
N MET A 75 -7.98 28.24 -14.82
CA MET A 75 -7.76 26.97 -14.15
C MET A 75 -7.31 25.94 -15.19
N LYS A 76 -6.11 25.37 -15.02
CA LYS A 76 -5.54 24.39 -15.94
C LYS A 76 -5.30 23.04 -15.26
N PHE A 77 -5.74 21.96 -15.88
CA PHE A 77 -5.44 20.59 -15.47
C PHE A 77 -4.67 19.89 -16.59
N ARG A 78 -3.43 19.47 -16.31
CA ARG A 78 -2.51 18.85 -17.29
C ARG A 78 -2.34 19.66 -18.59
N GLY A 79 -2.36 20.99 -18.50
CA GLY A 79 -2.22 21.92 -19.63
C GLY A 79 -3.55 22.35 -20.27
N THR A 80 -4.61 21.55 -20.13
CA THR A 80 -5.96 21.88 -20.63
C THR A 80 -6.63 22.88 -19.70
N VAL A 81 -7.25 23.94 -20.25
CA VAL A 81 -8.12 24.85 -19.48
C VAL A 81 -9.38 24.10 -19.09
N VAL A 82 -9.70 24.06 -17.79
CA VAL A 82 -10.86 23.38 -17.21
C VAL A 82 -11.84 24.34 -16.54
N GLY A 83 -11.57 25.64 -16.59
CA GLY A 83 -12.42 26.68 -16.02
C GLY A 83 -11.68 28.00 -15.79
N GLN A 84 -12.36 28.92 -15.11
CA GLN A 84 -11.82 30.21 -14.69
C GLN A 84 -12.02 30.39 -13.18
N ARG A 85 -11.00 30.91 -12.49
CA ARG A 85 -11.09 31.38 -11.10
C ARG A 85 -11.13 32.92 -11.10
N ILE A 86 -12.11 33.48 -10.42
CA ILE A 86 -12.30 34.91 -10.24
C ILE A 86 -12.20 35.15 -8.72
N THR A 87 -11.26 36.00 -8.29
CA THR A 87 -11.10 36.35 -6.88
C THR A 87 -11.51 37.81 -6.69
N LEU A 88 -12.44 38.02 -5.77
CA LEU A 88 -13.09 39.29 -5.46
C LEU A 88 -12.58 39.75 -4.09
N HIS A 89 -12.15 41.01 -4.04
CA HIS A 89 -11.68 41.66 -2.82
C HIS A 89 -12.58 42.86 -2.52
N GLY A 90 -13.28 42.83 -1.38
CA GLY A 90 -14.03 43.98 -0.86
C GLY A 90 -13.12 45.00 -0.16
N SER A 91 -13.56 46.26 -0.06
CA SER A 91 -12.85 47.29 0.73
C SER A 91 -12.76 46.99 2.23
N SER A 92 -13.67 46.16 2.76
CA SER A 92 -13.71 45.67 4.14
C SER A 92 -12.79 44.47 4.41
N ARG A 93 -11.99 44.06 3.41
CA ARG A 93 -11.05 42.90 3.40
C ARG A 93 -11.71 41.52 3.32
N GLU A 94 -13.00 41.46 3.01
CA GLU A 94 -13.63 40.23 2.58
C GLU A 94 -13.03 39.74 1.25
N VAL A 95 -12.75 38.43 1.17
CA VAL A 95 -12.28 37.80 -0.06
C VAL A 95 -13.20 36.64 -0.43
N ILE A 96 -13.74 36.67 -1.64
CA ILE A 96 -14.55 35.59 -2.21
C ILE A 96 -13.88 35.10 -3.49
N ALA A 97 -13.67 33.79 -3.60
CA ALA A 97 -13.27 33.18 -4.86
C ALA A 97 -14.44 32.44 -5.50
N VAL A 98 -14.70 32.74 -6.77
CA VAL A 98 -15.62 32.01 -7.64
C VAL A 98 -14.78 31.16 -8.60
N GLN A 99 -15.13 29.89 -8.76
CA GLN A 99 -14.57 28.99 -9.77
C GLN A 99 -15.69 28.52 -10.69
N LEU A 100 -15.60 28.91 -11.95
CA LEU A 100 -16.50 28.49 -13.02
C LEU A 100 -15.82 27.36 -13.78
N LEU A 101 -16.24 26.11 -13.52
CA LEU A 101 -15.68 24.92 -14.13
C LEU A 101 -16.41 24.56 -15.42
N THR A 102 -15.66 24.24 -16.47
CA THR A 102 -16.16 23.89 -17.81
C THR A 102 -15.53 22.58 -18.26
N PRO A 103 -16.15 21.41 -17.96
CA PRO A 103 -15.56 20.11 -18.30
C PRO A 103 -15.63 19.80 -19.80
N PRO A 104 -14.74 18.94 -20.32
CA PRO A 104 -14.74 18.57 -21.75
C PRO A 104 -15.90 17.66 -22.20
N ALA A 105 -16.89 17.34 -21.34
CA ALA A 105 -17.92 16.35 -21.69
C ALA A 105 -19.34 16.54 -21.11
N ARG A 106 -19.55 17.12 -19.91
CA ARG A 106 -20.85 17.55 -19.35
C ARG A 106 -20.73 18.15 -17.94
N ARG A 107 -21.72 18.98 -17.57
CA ARG A 107 -21.94 19.68 -16.28
C ARG A 107 -20.93 20.78 -15.93
N ASN A 108 -21.26 22.01 -16.32
CA ASN A 108 -20.68 23.20 -15.70
C ASN A 108 -20.91 23.15 -14.18
N GLN A 109 -19.96 23.67 -13.41
CA GLN A 109 -20.10 23.80 -11.96
C GLN A 109 -19.65 25.18 -11.52
N THR A 110 -20.35 25.75 -10.54
CA THR A 110 -19.96 27.00 -9.88
C THR A 110 -19.59 26.68 -8.45
N ILE A 111 -18.32 26.87 -8.08
CA ILE A 111 -17.84 26.74 -6.71
C ILE A 111 -17.56 28.14 -6.19
N VAL A 112 -18.10 28.48 -5.02
CA VAL A 112 -17.84 29.75 -4.34
C VAL A 112 -17.24 29.47 -2.97
N THR A 113 -16.08 30.07 -2.70
CA THR A 113 -15.37 29.95 -1.42
C THR A 113 -15.22 31.33 -0.80
N SER A 114 -15.73 31.54 0.42
CA SER A 114 -15.41 32.71 1.23
C SER A 114 -14.14 32.48 2.05
N TYR A 115 -13.40 33.55 2.33
CA TYR A 115 -12.18 33.55 3.12
C TYR A 115 -12.28 34.58 4.25
N ALA A 116 -11.57 34.32 5.35
CA ALA A 116 -11.43 35.25 6.46
C ALA A 116 -10.55 36.47 6.11
N ASP A 117 -10.77 37.58 6.82
CA ASP A 117 -9.96 38.80 6.74
C ASP A 117 -8.45 38.52 6.91
N GLU A 118 -7.66 38.97 5.93
CA GLU A 118 -6.20 38.89 5.88
C GLU A 118 -5.52 39.58 7.09
N ALA A 119 -6.21 40.47 7.80
CA ALA A 119 -5.68 41.09 9.03
C ALA A 119 -5.85 40.23 10.29
N ARG A 120 -6.72 39.23 10.29
CA ARG A 120 -6.84 38.24 11.38
C ARG A 120 -5.99 37.00 11.13
N HIS A 121 -5.86 36.57 9.88
CA HIS A 121 -5.18 35.33 9.50
C HIS A 121 -3.93 35.62 8.65
N SER A 122 -2.79 35.03 8.99
CA SER A 122 -1.51 35.24 8.26
C SER A 122 -1.47 34.67 6.83
N ARG A 123 -2.54 34.00 6.40
CA ARG A 123 -2.82 33.52 5.04
C ARG A 123 -4.34 33.57 4.83
N ASN A 124 -4.81 33.76 3.60
CA ASN A 124 -6.24 33.76 3.26
C ASN A 124 -6.87 32.42 3.66
N ALA A 125 -7.58 32.40 4.79
CA ALA A 125 -8.11 31.17 5.39
C ALA A 125 -9.53 30.91 4.89
N PRO A 126 -9.78 29.79 4.17
CA PRO A 126 -11.09 29.47 3.61
C PRO A 126 -12.10 29.11 4.72
N LEU A 127 -13.26 29.77 4.73
CA LEU A 127 -14.28 29.57 5.77
C LEU A 127 -15.42 28.66 5.31
N LEU A 128 -15.97 28.92 4.12
CA LEU A 128 -17.14 28.20 3.59
C LEU A 128 -17.00 28.00 2.08
N GLU A 129 -17.13 26.76 1.62
CA GLU A 129 -17.27 26.40 0.20
C GLU A 129 -18.72 25.97 -0.09
N LEU A 130 -19.30 26.53 -1.15
CA LEU A 130 -20.58 26.12 -1.72
C LEU A 130 -20.37 25.72 -3.18
N ALA A 131 -20.83 24.54 -3.59
CA ALA A 131 -20.74 24.07 -4.97
C ALA A 131 -22.14 23.79 -5.57
N PHE A 132 -22.35 24.37 -6.75
CA PHE A 132 -23.59 24.33 -7.51
C PHE A 132 -23.38 23.61 -8.85
N ASP A 133 -24.38 22.83 -9.25
CA ASP A 133 -24.40 22.16 -10.55
C ASP A 133 -24.89 23.09 -11.67
N ALA A 134 -25.07 22.53 -12.88
CA ALA A 134 -25.50 23.28 -14.06
C ALA A 134 -26.95 23.78 -13.99
N ASP A 135 -27.78 23.22 -13.10
CA ASP A 135 -29.15 23.64 -12.83
C ASP A 135 -29.22 24.57 -11.60
N CYS A 136 -28.05 25.03 -11.15
CA CYS A 136 -27.84 25.87 -9.97
C CYS A 136 -28.49 25.33 -8.70
N GLN A 137 -28.46 24.00 -8.54
CA GLN A 137 -28.77 23.33 -7.29
C GLN A 137 -27.50 23.15 -6.46
N LEU A 138 -27.60 23.44 -5.16
CA LEU A 138 -26.51 23.23 -4.20
C LEU A 138 -26.34 21.72 -3.98
N PHE A 139 -25.20 21.17 -4.39
CA PHE A 139 -24.90 19.74 -4.23
C PHE A 139 -23.78 19.46 -3.21
N ARG A 140 -23.06 20.49 -2.77
CA ARG A 140 -22.08 20.42 -1.68
C ARG A 140 -21.99 21.77 -0.96
N ALA A 141 -21.95 21.72 0.37
CA ALA A 141 -21.58 22.83 1.22
C ALA A 141 -20.68 22.32 2.35
N GLN A 142 -19.55 22.99 2.58
CA GLN A 142 -18.58 22.62 3.62
C GLN A 142 -18.01 23.86 4.29
N ALA A 143 -17.79 23.82 5.60
CA ALA A 143 -17.15 24.90 6.37
C ALA A 143 -15.91 24.39 7.10
N ILE A 144 -14.92 25.24 7.36
CA ILE A 144 -13.76 24.92 8.21
C ILE A 144 -13.86 25.73 9.50
N THR A 145 -13.76 25.05 10.64
CA THR A 145 -13.59 25.69 11.95
C THR A 145 -12.11 25.85 12.27
N TYR A 146 -11.75 27.00 12.85
CA TYR A 146 -10.40 27.35 13.26
C TYR A 146 -10.33 27.57 14.77
N ASP A 147 -9.12 27.47 15.36
CA ASP A 147 -8.87 27.91 16.73
C ASP A 147 -8.47 29.39 16.81
N ASN A 148 -8.27 29.90 18.02
CA ASN A 148 -7.82 31.27 18.28
C ASN A 148 -6.45 31.64 17.68
N ASN A 149 -5.64 30.65 17.29
CA ASN A 149 -4.35 30.85 16.63
C ASN A 149 -4.47 30.77 15.09
N ASN A 150 -5.70 30.68 14.57
CA ASN A 150 -6.04 30.45 13.16
C ASN A 150 -5.60 29.07 12.62
N THR A 151 -5.53 28.06 13.50
CA THR A 151 -5.21 26.67 13.13
C THR A 151 -6.48 25.96 12.68
N PRO A 152 -6.53 25.32 11.50
CA PRO A 152 -7.71 24.59 11.05
C PRO A 152 -7.95 23.34 11.92
N LEU A 153 -9.11 23.26 12.57
CA LEU A 153 -9.46 22.17 13.48
C LEU A 153 -10.19 21.02 12.78
N TYR A 154 -11.23 21.32 12.00
CA TYR A 154 -12.05 20.33 11.31
C TYR A 154 -12.89 20.94 10.18
N ILE A 155 -13.35 20.09 9.26
CA ILE A 155 -14.33 20.41 8.21
C ILE A 155 -15.72 19.93 8.67
N GLU A 156 -16.71 20.82 8.61
CA GLU A 156 -18.13 20.49 8.76
C GLU A 156 -18.75 20.29 7.36
N THR A 157 -19.49 19.20 7.16
CA THR A 157 -20.38 19.07 5.99
C THR A 157 -21.72 19.71 6.32
N LEU A 158 -22.26 20.51 5.41
CA LEU A 158 -23.52 21.22 5.59
C LEU A 158 -24.60 20.69 4.63
N GLY A 159 -25.83 20.54 5.13
CA GLY A 159 -26.99 20.14 4.34
C GLY A 159 -27.54 21.28 3.45
N PRO A 160 -28.63 21.03 2.69
CA PRO A 160 -29.25 22.04 1.83
C PRO A 160 -29.75 23.30 2.56
N SER A 161 -30.04 23.20 3.86
CA SER A 161 -30.38 24.33 4.77
C SER A 161 -29.17 25.15 5.23
N LEU A 162 -27.94 24.66 4.99
CA LEU A 162 -26.65 25.13 5.51
C LEU A 162 -26.40 24.86 7.01
N GLU A 163 -27.20 23.97 7.59
CA GLU A 163 -27.01 23.39 8.93
C GLU A 163 -26.00 22.23 8.86
N VAL A 164 -25.28 21.98 9.96
CA VAL A 164 -24.27 20.90 10.04
C VAL A 164 -24.93 19.52 9.96
N THR A 165 -24.34 18.62 9.17
CA THR A 165 -24.82 17.26 8.95
C THR A 165 -23.68 16.25 9.06
N GLY A 166 -23.85 15.23 9.88
CA GLY A 166 -22.83 14.20 10.14
C GLY A 166 -21.78 14.66 11.15
N ASP A 167 -20.75 13.83 11.32
CA ASP A 167 -19.61 14.12 12.19
C ASP A 167 -18.56 15.01 11.50
N PRO A 168 -17.82 15.85 12.26
CA PRO A 168 -16.78 16.71 11.69
C PRO A 168 -15.56 15.90 11.23
N GLU A 169 -15.02 16.23 10.05
CA GLU A 169 -13.78 15.65 9.53
C GLU A 169 -12.58 16.41 10.11
N TRP A 170 -11.87 15.81 11.07
CA TRP A 170 -10.74 16.47 11.72
C TRP A 170 -9.60 16.85 10.77
N LEU A 171 -9.06 18.05 10.96
CA LEU A 171 -7.84 18.55 10.34
C LEU A 171 -6.69 18.65 11.36
N ASN A 172 -7.01 18.92 12.63
CA ASN A 172 -6.06 18.94 13.73
C ASN A 172 -6.70 18.43 15.05
N ALA A 173 -6.84 17.10 15.18
CA ALA A 173 -7.52 16.47 16.31
C ALA A 173 -6.73 16.58 17.64
N PRO A 174 -7.37 16.63 18.81
CA PRO A 174 -6.67 16.54 20.10
C PRO A 174 -5.99 15.16 20.25
N ILE A 175 -4.75 15.13 20.73
CA ILE A 175 -4.00 13.88 20.92
C ILE A 175 -4.65 13.04 22.04
N PRO A 176 -4.87 11.72 21.86
CA PRO A 176 -5.44 10.87 22.89
C PRO A 176 -4.68 10.93 24.21
N SER A 177 -5.45 10.90 25.30
CA SER A 177 -4.95 10.96 26.67
C SER A 177 -4.10 9.73 27.03
N LYS A 178 -3.32 9.86 28.11
CA LYS A 178 -2.26 8.92 28.49
C LYS A 178 -2.83 7.58 28.99
N ASP A 179 -3.12 6.66 28.07
CA ASP A 179 -2.89 5.25 28.35
C ASP A 179 -1.47 4.85 27.91
N LYS A 180 -0.85 3.93 28.63
CA LYS A 180 0.62 3.77 28.73
C LYS A 180 1.30 3.40 27.39
N SER A 181 1.60 4.39 26.56
CA SER A 181 2.16 4.17 25.22
C SER A 181 3.62 3.76 25.24
N ASN A 182 4.07 3.24 24.10
CA ASN A 182 5.28 2.46 23.99
C ASN A 182 6.60 3.21 24.28
N HIS A 183 7.23 2.94 25.43
CA HIS A 183 8.59 3.40 25.78
C HIS A 183 9.72 2.64 25.04
N SER A 184 9.47 2.11 23.84
CA SER A 184 10.49 1.41 23.06
C SER A 184 11.67 2.32 22.75
N ALA A 185 12.88 1.81 23.01
CA ALA A 185 14.13 2.50 22.68
C ALA A 185 14.33 2.66 21.16
N THR A 186 13.67 1.84 20.35
CA THR A 186 13.72 1.93 18.88
C THR A 186 12.69 2.96 18.39
N ARG A 187 13.12 4.22 18.30
CA ARG A 187 12.35 5.32 17.71
C ARG A 187 12.53 5.35 16.18
N VAL A 188 11.41 5.36 15.47
CA VAL A 188 11.34 5.45 14.00
C VAL A 188 10.45 6.62 13.64
N ALA A 189 10.94 7.56 12.83
CA ALA A 189 10.12 8.65 12.35
C ALA A 189 9.52 8.37 10.97
N MET A 190 8.37 8.99 10.70
CA MET A 190 7.75 9.07 9.38
C MET A 190 7.53 10.53 9.05
N ILE A 191 8.20 11.03 8.02
CA ILE A 191 7.92 12.34 7.43
C ILE A 191 6.89 12.10 6.34
N ASP A 192 5.65 12.54 6.56
CA ASP A 192 4.54 12.36 5.63
C ASP A 192 3.55 13.52 5.83
N SER A 193 2.31 13.32 5.42
CA SER A 193 1.15 14.21 5.62
C SER A 193 0.67 14.26 7.08
N GLY A 194 1.38 13.62 8.02
CA GLY A 194 0.96 13.39 9.41
C GLY A 194 0.37 11.98 9.61
N VAL A 195 -0.21 11.69 10.78
CA VAL A 195 -0.89 10.39 11.05
C VAL A 195 -2.22 10.60 11.77
N ASN A 196 -3.25 9.79 11.47
CA ASN A 196 -4.44 9.75 12.32
C ASN A 196 -4.15 8.99 13.62
N TYR A 197 -3.63 9.72 14.60
CA TYR A 197 -3.38 9.19 15.93
C TYR A 197 -4.63 8.93 16.78
N GLN A 198 -5.85 9.13 16.27
CA GLN A 198 -7.07 8.59 16.93
C GLN A 198 -7.19 7.08 16.75
N LEU A 199 -6.56 6.50 15.71
CA LEU A 199 -6.61 5.07 15.46
C LEU A 199 -5.80 4.31 16.53
N PRO A 200 -6.36 3.29 17.22
CA PRO A 200 -5.68 2.61 18.32
C PRO A 200 -4.30 2.04 17.99
N LEU A 201 -4.11 1.53 16.75
CA LEU A 201 -2.80 1.05 16.27
C LEU A 201 -1.72 2.14 16.36
N ILE A 202 -2.07 3.37 15.98
CA ILE A 202 -1.15 4.51 15.91
C ILE A 202 -1.01 5.15 17.30
N ALA A 203 -2.14 5.39 18.00
CA ALA A 203 -2.18 5.96 19.34
C ALA A 203 -1.26 5.23 20.33
N ASN A 204 -1.32 3.90 20.35
CA ASN A 204 -0.53 3.05 21.24
C ASN A 204 0.97 3.04 20.89
N ALA A 205 1.32 3.32 19.64
CA ALA A 205 2.68 3.32 19.14
C ALA A 205 3.39 4.68 19.23
N LEU A 206 2.68 5.77 19.53
CA LEU A 206 3.26 7.11 19.60
C LEU A 206 4.44 7.16 20.58
N ALA A 207 5.58 7.60 20.06
CA ALA A 207 6.78 7.89 20.82
C ALA A 207 6.54 9.06 21.77
N ARG A 208 6.89 8.86 23.03
CA ARG A 208 6.81 9.87 24.09
C ARG A 208 8.18 10.13 24.73
N ASP A 209 8.30 11.32 25.31
CA ASP A 209 9.43 11.75 26.13
C ASP A 209 9.36 11.19 27.57
N ALA A 210 10.14 11.75 28.50
CA ALA A 210 10.14 11.33 29.90
C ALA A 210 8.93 11.88 30.69
N GLN A 211 8.27 12.91 30.18
CA GLN A 211 7.10 13.59 30.74
C GLN A 211 5.79 12.94 30.25
N GLY A 212 5.86 12.11 29.21
CA GLY A 212 4.73 11.48 28.54
C GLY A 212 4.08 12.36 27.48
N GLU A 213 4.76 13.40 27.01
CA GLU A 213 4.36 14.21 25.86
C GLU A 213 4.80 13.53 24.57
N THR A 214 4.07 13.74 23.47
CA THR A 214 4.37 13.13 22.17
C THR A 214 5.53 13.84 21.49
N ILE A 215 6.47 13.06 20.96
CA ILE A 215 7.67 13.57 20.27
C ILE A 215 7.38 13.99 18.80
N GLY A 216 6.25 13.55 18.25
CA GLY A 216 5.83 13.96 16.91
C GLY A 216 5.51 15.44 16.84
N TYR A 217 5.74 16.06 15.68
CA TYR A 217 5.59 17.51 15.50
C TYR A 217 5.09 17.87 14.09
N ASP A 218 4.21 18.86 14.00
CA ASP A 218 3.68 19.38 12.75
C ASP A 218 4.49 20.59 12.28
N PHE A 219 5.33 20.42 11.24
CA PHE A 219 6.12 21.53 10.71
C PHE A 219 5.39 22.37 9.65
N TRP A 220 4.12 22.08 9.36
CA TRP A 220 3.24 22.91 8.54
C TRP A 220 2.51 23.95 9.42
N GLU A 221 1.89 23.49 10.51
CA GLU A 221 1.12 24.32 11.46
C GLU A 221 2.02 24.88 12.60
N MET A 222 3.17 24.26 12.85
CA MET A 222 4.09 24.54 13.98
C MET A 222 3.48 24.26 15.36
N ASP A 223 2.88 23.08 15.51
CA ASP A 223 2.40 22.55 16.79
C ASP A 223 2.83 21.09 17.02
N ASN A 224 2.47 20.52 18.17
CA ASN A 224 2.83 19.14 18.54
C ASN A 224 1.85 18.08 17.99
N LYS A 225 1.00 18.42 17.01
CA LYS A 225 -0.12 17.61 16.53
C LYS A 225 0.01 17.27 15.03
N PRO A 226 0.96 16.40 14.64
CA PRO A 226 1.18 15.98 13.25
C PRO A 226 0.06 15.06 12.74
N PHE A 227 -1.14 15.61 12.60
CA PHE A 227 -2.33 14.90 12.14
C PHE A 227 -2.29 14.70 10.62
N ASP A 228 -2.80 13.58 10.11
CA ASP A 228 -2.72 13.22 8.68
C ASP A 228 -3.59 14.15 7.84
N SER A 229 -3.11 15.33 7.47
CA SER A 229 -3.87 16.40 6.85
C SER A 229 -2.99 17.17 5.87
N ASN A 230 -3.11 16.93 4.57
CA ASN A 230 -2.36 17.69 3.56
C ASN A 230 -3.30 18.57 2.72
N PRO A 231 -3.44 19.88 3.04
CA PRO A 231 -4.32 20.80 2.33
C PRO A 231 -3.73 21.37 1.03
N ALA A 232 -2.53 20.94 0.60
CA ALA A 232 -1.81 21.55 -0.52
C ALA A 232 -2.55 21.50 -1.88
N ARG A 233 -3.51 20.58 -2.05
CA ARG A 233 -4.38 20.51 -3.25
C ARG A 233 -5.73 21.18 -3.05
N SER A 234 -6.32 21.01 -1.87
CA SER A 234 -7.56 21.64 -1.47
C SER A 234 -7.65 21.68 0.07
N PRO A 235 -8.13 22.78 0.66
CA PRO A 235 -8.38 22.88 2.09
C PRO A 235 -9.60 22.07 2.55
N PHE A 236 -10.58 21.82 1.67
CA PHE A 236 -11.79 21.03 1.95
C PHE A 236 -11.70 19.57 1.50
N PHE A 237 -10.63 19.20 0.78
CA PHE A 237 -10.36 17.83 0.33
C PHE A 237 -8.87 17.54 0.55
N VAL A 238 -8.49 17.43 1.81
CA VAL A 238 -7.09 17.21 2.19
C VAL A 238 -6.64 15.80 1.83
N GLN A 239 -5.38 15.66 1.43
CA GLN A 239 -4.82 14.34 1.15
C GLN A 239 -4.45 13.66 2.47
N ARG A 240 -4.98 12.45 2.69
CA ARG A 240 -4.63 11.54 3.79
C ARG A 240 -3.68 10.47 3.24
N HIS A 241 -2.43 10.40 3.69
CA HIS A 241 -1.46 9.42 3.16
C HIS A 241 -0.59 8.82 4.27
N GLY A 242 -0.19 9.61 5.26
CA GLY A 242 0.72 9.13 6.31
C GLY A 242 0.11 8.11 7.26
N THR A 243 -1.21 8.09 7.44
CA THR A 243 -1.91 7.01 8.18
C THR A 243 -1.69 5.65 7.52
N ARG A 244 -1.84 5.57 6.20
CA ARG A 244 -1.63 4.34 5.42
C ARG A 244 -0.18 3.88 5.54
N SER A 245 0.79 4.78 5.28
CA SER A 245 2.22 4.53 5.44
C SER A 245 2.58 4.02 6.86
N ALA A 246 2.13 4.74 7.89
CA ALA A 246 2.40 4.40 9.29
C ALA A 246 1.76 3.07 9.71
N SER A 247 0.56 2.75 9.22
CA SER A 247 -0.11 1.47 9.55
C SER A 247 0.69 0.25 9.08
N ILE A 248 1.29 0.31 7.88
CA ILE A 248 2.18 -0.76 7.36
C ILE A 248 3.43 -0.87 8.23
N LEU A 249 4.10 0.26 8.51
CA LEU A 249 5.28 0.29 9.37
C LEU A 249 5.01 -0.35 10.75
N LEU A 250 3.88 -0.04 11.38
CA LEU A 250 3.51 -0.56 12.70
C LEU A 250 3.08 -2.03 12.68
N ARG A 251 2.43 -2.49 11.62
CA ARG A 251 2.09 -3.91 11.39
C ARG A 251 3.35 -4.76 11.22
N GLU A 252 4.29 -4.29 10.41
CA GLU A 252 5.51 -5.04 10.11
C GLU A 252 6.56 -4.92 11.22
N ALA A 253 6.63 -3.81 11.97
CA ALA A 253 7.57 -3.63 13.09
C ALA A 253 6.84 -3.39 14.44
N PRO A 254 6.17 -4.40 15.01
CA PRO A 254 5.44 -4.25 16.26
C PRO A 254 6.36 -3.86 17.44
N GLY A 255 5.88 -2.90 18.24
CA GLY A 255 6.59 -2.41 19.41
C GLY A 255 7.79 -1.51 19.10
N ILE A 256 7.77 -0.76 18.00
CA ILE A 256 8.58 0.46 17.81
C ILE A 256 7.86 1.68 18.41
N ALA A 257 8.62 2.73 18.69
CA ALA A 257 8.05 4.03 19.07
C ALA A 257 8.00 4.93 17.81
N LEU A 258 6.79 5.21 17.32
CA LEU A 258 6.56 6.03 16.12
C LEU A 258 6.67 7.52 16.44
N VAL A 259 7.52 8.22 15.70
CA VAL A 259 7.63 9.68 15.72
C VAL A 259 7.02 10.25 14.43
N PRO A 260 5.73 10.63 14.41
CA PRO A 260 5.14 11.24 13.23
C PRO A 260 5.65 12.67 13.05
N TYR A 261 6.06 13.01 11.82
CA TYR A 261 6.31 14.40 11.42
C TYR A 261 5.45 14.73 10.21
N ARG A 262 4.70 15.83 10.29
CA ARG A 262 4.04 16.39 9.11
C ARG A 262 5.03 17.30 8.38
N TYR A 263 5.20 17.06 7.08
CA TYR A 263 6.28 17.69 6.32
C TYR A 263 6.11 19.22 6.19
N PRO A 264 7.22 19.98 6.16
CA PRO A 264 7.18 21.44 6.14
C PRO A 264 6.90 21.97 4.73
N ARG A 265 5.64 22.05 4.31
CA ARG A 265 5.26 22.87 3.14
C ARG A 265 4.42 24.08 3.56
N PRO A 266 4.44 25.15 2.74
CA PRO A 266 5.24 25.32 1.53
C PRO A 266 6.75 25.54 1.80
N ASP A 267 7.14 25.83 3.04
CA ASP A 267 8.49 26.20 3.44
C ASP A 267 9.40 24.99 3.74
N MET A 268 9.89 24.33 2.68
CA MET A 268 10.76 23.16 2.79
C MET A 268 12.13 23.44 3.46
N SER A 269 12.48 24.70 3.73
CA SER A 269 13.73 25.05 4.44
C SER A 269 13.77 24.48 5.87
N ARG A 270 12.59 24.32 6.50
CA ARG A 270 12.43 23.75 7.85
C ARG A 270 12.72 22.24 7.91
N MET A 271 13.03 21.58 6.80
CA MET A 271 13.59 20.23 6.83
C MET A 271 14.87 20.14 7.68
N VAL A 272 15.61 21.25 7.83
CA VAL A 272 16.74 21.38 8.76
C VAL A 272 16.27 21.22 10.21
N GLU A 273 15.29 22.03 10.63
CA GLU A 273 14.73 21.99 11.99
C GLU A 273 14.09 20.63 12.32
N LEU A 274 13.39 20.03 11.36
CA LEU A 274 12.78 18.71 11.50
C LEU A 274 13.83 17.61 11.76
N VAL A 275 14.91 17.58 10.97
CA VAL A 275 15.96 16.56 11.13
C VAL A 275 16.74 16.76 12.43
N GLU A 276 17.08 18.00 12.79
CA GLU A 276 17.68 18.35 14.08
C GLU A 276 16.79 17.92 15.25
N HIS A 277 15.49 18.19 15.19
CA HIS A 277 14.52 17.77 16.19
C HIS A 277 14.45 16.22 16.29
N ALA A 278 14.50 15.51 15.17
CA ALA A 278 14.53 14.05 15.16
C ALA A 278 15.83 13.49 15.81
N ALA A 279 16.98 14.10 15.51
CA ALA A 279 18.28 13.73 16.07
C ALA A 279 18.33 13.96 17.59
N GLN A 280 17.88 15.13 18.06
CA GLN A 280 17.74 15.46 19.50
C GLN A 280 16.89 14.42 20.23
N HIS A 281 15.83 13.93 19.59
CA HIS A 281 14.95 12.88 20.10
C HIS A 281 15.44 11.44 19.83
N ARG A 282 16.70 11.26 19.41
CA ARG A 282 17.35 9.95 19.19
C ARG A 282 16.61 9.05 18.20
N VAL A 283 15.97 9.64 17.20
CA VAL A 283 15.46 8.90 16.04
C VAL A 283 16.67 8.35 15.27
N ARG A 284 16.64 7.06 14.92
CA ARG A 284 17.72 6.41 14.17
C ARG A 284 17.33 6.03 12.73
N ILE A 285 16.02 6.07 12.42
CA ILE A 285 15.46 5.67 11.12
C ILE A 285 14.34 6.65 10.79
N ILE A 286 14.36 7.20 9.58
CA ILE A 286 13.35 8.15 9.07
C ILE A 286 12.82 7.65 7.73
N GLY A 287 11.55 7.26 7.69
CA GLY A 287 10.83 6.97 6.45
C GLY A 287 10.32 8.26 5.81
N MET A 288 10.58 8.41 4.51
CA MET A 288 10.23 9.59 3.71
C MET A 288 9.53 9.16 2.40
N PRO A 289 8.25 8.78 2.45
CA PRO A 289 7.45 8.43 1.28
C PRO A 289 6.98 9.66 0.46
N LEU A 290 7.85 10.66 0.28
CA LEU A 290 7.58 11.91 -0.43
C LEU A 290 8.77 12.35 -1.29
N GLY A 291 8.51 13.28 -2.23
CA GLY A 291 9.53 13.92 -3.05
C GLY A 291 8.96 15.09 -3.87
N SER A 292 9.81 15.80 -4.61
CA SER A 292 9.41 16.80 -5.61
C SER A 292 10.38 16.85 -6.79
N ASN A 293 10.05 17.60 -7.84
CA ASN A 293 10.93 17.82 -8.99
C ASN A 293 11.92 19.00 -8.77
N THR A 294 11.87 19.67 -7.62
CA THR A 294 12.59 20.92 -7.36
C THR A 294 13.81 20.64 -6.48
N TYR A 295 15.02 20.74 -7.04
CA TYR A 295 16.27 20.52 -6.28
C TYR A 295 16.38 21.45 -5.05
N ALA A 296 16.04 22.73 -5.23
CA ALA A 296 16.17 23.76 -4.19
C ALA A 296 15.33 23.48 -2.93
N ASP A 297 14.16 22.83 -3.07
CA ASP A 297 13.34 22.38 -1.93
C ASP A 297 14.13 21.44 -0.99
N TRP A 298 15.10 20.69 -1.51
CA TRP A 298 15.75 19.58 -0.83
C TRP A 298 17.24 19.79 -0.53
N ALA A 299 17.87 20.84 -1.06
CA ALA A 299 19.26 21.17 -0.74
C ALA A 299 19.51 21.41 0.78
N PRO A 300 18.60 22.04 1.55
CA PRO A 300 18.72 22.12 3.01
C PRO A 300 18.64 20.74 3.68
N PHE A 301 17.73 19.88 3.22
CA PHE A 301 17.60 18.50 3.69
C PHE A 301 18.88 17.69 3.46
N ALA A 302 19.45 17.71 2.25
CA ALA A 302 20.69 16.98 1.95
C ALA A 302 21.85 17.43 2.86
N THR A 303 21.95 18.74 3.12
CA THR A 303 22.97 19.32 3.99
C THR A 303 22.85 18.85 5.44
N VAL A 304 21.63 18.79 6.00
CA VAL A 304 21.42 18.34 7.38
C VAL A 304 21.48 16.81 7.50
N ALA A 305 21.00 16.06 6.51
CA ALA A 305 21.06 14.60 6.50
C ALA A 305 22.52 14.09 6.58
N GLY A 306 23.43 14.69 5.82
CA GLY A 306 24.86 14.39 5.88
C GLY A 306 25.58 14.81 7.18
N ARG A 307 24.95 15.64 8.04
CA ARG A 307 25.45 15.96 9.39
C ARG A 307 25.01 14.96 10.46
N HIS A 308 24.01 14.13 10.15
CA HIS A 308 23.46 13.12 11.04
C HIS A 308 23.70 11.70 10.50
N PRO A 309 24.97 11.26 10.32
CA PRO A 309 25.28 9.94 9.79
C PRO A 309 24.72 8.79 10.64
N GLU A 310 24.36 9.03 11.90
CA GLU A 310 23.67 8.10 12.78
C GLU A 310 22.22 7.79 12.37
N ILE A 311 21.60 8.63 11.53
CA ILE A 311 20.21 8.48 11.07
C ILE A 311 20.19 7.82 9.68
N LEU A 312 19.45 6.72 9.54
CA LEU A 312 19.12 6.11 8.25
C LEU A 312 17.88 6.78 7.63
N PHE A 313 18.03 7.41 6.47
CA PHE A 313 16.92 7.95 5.68
C PHE A 313 16.46 6.93 4.64
N ILE A 314 15.15 6.71 4.52
CA ILE A 314 14.58 5.76 3.55
C ILE A 314 13.56 6.52 2.69
N VAL A 315 13.89 6.71 1.41
CA VAL A 315 13.22 7.66 0.51
C VAL A 315 12.51 6.92 -0.63
N SER A 316 11.32 7.42 -1.00
CA SER A 316 10.53 6.91 -2.12
C SER A 316 11.07 7.43 -3.46
N ALA A 317 11.31 6.55 -4.42
CA ALA A 317 11.69 6.93 -5.79
C ALA A 317 10.59 7.74 -6.53
N GLY A 318 9.34 7.64 -6.07
CA GLY A 318 8.16 8.29 -6.64
C GLY A 318 7.38 7.42 -7.63
N ASN A 319 6.16 7.86 -7.95
CA ASN A 319 5.18 7.09 -8.73
C ASN A 319 4.75 7.83 -10.02
N ASN A 320 5.71 8.05 -10.94
CA ASN A 320 5.45 8.68 -12.25
C ASN A 320 5.96 7.86 -13.46
N GLY A 321 6.35 6.60 -13.28
CA GLY A 321 6.75 5.67 -14.35
C GLY A 321 8.01 6.07 -15.11
N ARG A 322 8.95 6.81 -14.50
CA ARG A 322 10.12 7.38 -15.19
C ARG A 322 11.47 6.99 -14.61
N ASP A 323 12.48 7.04 -15.48
CA ASP A 323 13.89 6.93 -15.14
C ASP A 323 14.36 8.22 -14.42
N ILE A 324 14.64 8.15 -13.11
CA ILE A 324 15.09 9.29 -12.32
C ILE A 324 16.58 9.59 -12.44
N ASP A 325 17.38 8.69 -13.03
CA ASP A 325 18.76 9.02 -13.45
C ASP A 325 18.74 10.05 -14.60
N ARG A 326 17.61 10.17 -15.33
CA ARG A 326 17.39 11.12 -16.43
C ARG A 326 16.43 12.26 -16.12
N SER A 327 15.43 11.99 -15.28
CA SER A 327 14.39 12.95 -14.88
C SER A 327 14.25 12.96 -13.35
N PRO A 328 15.17 13.64 -12.64
CA PRO A 328 15.33 13.52 -11.20
C PRO A 328 14.05 13.74 -10.39
N VAL A 329 13.89 12.95 -9.33
CA VAL A 329 12.99 13.24 -8.20
C VAL A 329 13.87 13.47 -6.99
N TYR A 330 13.62 14.52 -6.22
CA TYR A 330 14.39 14.87 -5.04
C TYR A 330 13.58 14.55 -3.77
N PRO A 331 14.21 14.04 -2.70
CA PRO A 331 15.66 13.84 -2.56
C PRO A 331 16.19 12.52 -3.15
N ALA A 332 15.33 11.68 -3.75
CA ALA A 332 15.69 10.35 -4.27
C ALA A 332 16.89 10.33 -5.26
N ALA A 333 17.12 11.39 -6.02
CA ALA A 333 18.25 11.54 -6.95
C ALA A 333 19.45 12.31 -6.36
N MET A 334 19.52 12.47 -5.03
CA MET A 334 20.64 13.10 -4.32
C MET A 334 21.60 12.03 -3.79
N GLU A 335 22.91 12.26 -3.89
CA GLU A 335 23.92 11.40 -3.30
C GLU A 335 24.07 11.76 -1.80
N ILE A 336 23.42 10.97 -0.94
CA ILE A 336 23.46 11.11 0.52
C ILE A 336 23.86 9.75 1.10
N GLU A 337 25.00 9.69 1.80
CA GLU A 337 25.61 8.41 2.22
C GLU A 337 24.68 7.57 3.12
N ASN A 338 24.03 8.21 4.08
CA ASN A 338 23.10 7.59 5.02
C ASN A 338 21.65 7.47 4.50
N MET A 339 21.45 7.48 3.18
CA MET A 339 20.15 7.31 2.54
C MET A 339 20.03 5.96 1.83
N LEU A 340 18.79 5.43 1.76
CA LEU A 340 18.39 4.34 0.88
C LEU A 340 17.17 4.78 0.06
N VAL A 341 17.20 4.53 -1.25
CA VAL A 341 16.11 4.89 -2.17
C VAL A 341 15.41 3.63 -2.66
N VAL A 342 14.10 3.57 -2.47
CA VAL A 342 13.31 2.35 -2.72
C VAL A 342 12.16 2.58 -3.68
N THR A 343 11.85 1.56 -4.47
CA THR A 343 10.72 1.56 -5.39
C THR A 343 9.92 0.26 -5.34
N SER A 344 8.70 0.28 -5.89
CA SER A 344 7.82 -0.89 -5.92
C SER A 344 8.14 -1.82 -7.09
N VAL A 345 7.66 -3.06 -7.01
CA VAL A 345 7.97 -4.12 -7.95
C VAL A 345 6.76 -5.01 -8.18
N ASP A 346 6.60 -5.49 -9.41
CA ASP A 346 5.55 -6.44 -9.81
C ASP A 346 5.96 -7.90 -9.57
N ASP A 347 5.04 -8.82 -9.89
CA ASP A 347 5.26 -10.27 -9.73
C ASP A 347 6.32 -10.86 -10.67
N PHE A 348 6.75 -10.11 -11.69
CA PHE A 348 7.78 -10.50 -12.66
C PHE A 348 9.17 -9.91 -12.31
N VAL A 349 9.26 -9.24 -11.16
CA VAL A 349 10.45 -8.57 -10.64
C VAL A 349 10.91 -7.40 -11.54
N TYR A 350 9.93 -6.69 -12.11
CA TYR A 350 10.10 -5.40 -12.78
C TYR A 350 9.59 -4.25 -11.90
N PRO A 351 10.07 -2.99 -12.07
CA PRO A 351 9.41 -1.84 -11.47
C PRO A 351 7.93 -1.83 -11.85
N ALA A 352 7.04 -1.74 -10.86
CA ALA A 352 5.59 -1.77 -11.12
C ALA A 352 5.17 -0.56 -11.99
N GLU A 353 4.11 -0.72 -12.80
CA GLU A 353 3.75 0.12 -13.96
C GLU A 353 3.93 1.64 -13.77
N ARG A 354 3.60 2.18 -12.59
CA ARG A 354 3.63 3.61 -12.29
C ARG A 354 4.82 4.06 -11.47
N THR A 355 5.69 3.16 -11.05
CA THR A 355 6.81 3.48 -10.16
C THR A 355 8.04 3.94 -10.93
N ASN A 356 8.80 4.84 -10.31
CA ASN A 356 10.04 5.33 -10.86
C ASN A 356 11.16 4.31 -10.64
N TYR A 357 12.18 4.37 -11.48
CA TYR A 357 13.37 3.53 -11.41
C TYR A 357 14.61 4.37 -11.73
N GLY A 358 15.80 3.85 -11.44
CA GLY A 358 17.06 4.54 -11.67
C GLY A 358 18.19 3.59 -11.30
N ARG A 359 19.04 3.24 -12.27
CA ARG A 359 20.12 2.27 -12.05
C ARG A 359 21.15 2.80 -11.06
N LEU A 360 21.30 4.13 -11.00
CA LEU A 360 22.20 4.82 -10.08
C LEU A 360 21.43 5.34 -8.85
N SER A 361 20.29 5.98 -9.05
CA SER A 361 19.57 6.68 -7.98
C SER A 361 18.60 5.82 -7.15
N VAL A 362 18.30 4.57 -7.52
CA VAL A 362 17.39 3.69 -6.77
C VAL A 362 18.11 2.42 -6.34
N ASP A 363 18.12 2.13 -5.04
CA ASP A 363 18.81 0.97 -4.48
C ASP A 363 18.04 -0.33 -4.69
N TYR A 364 16.76 -0.35 -4.29
CA TYR A 364 16.00 -1.59 -4.14
C TYR A 364 14.62 -1.56 -4.81
N LEU A 365 14.31 -2.68 -5.48
CA LEU A 365 12.95 -3.13 -5.78
C LEU A 365 12.39 -3.85 -4.54
N VAL A 366 11.21 -3.46 -4.09
CA VAL A 366 10.55 -3.97 -2.87
C VAL A 366 9.08 -4.27 -3.18
N PRO A 367 8.51 -5.44 -2.82
CA PRO A 367 7.08 -5.69 -3.02
C PRO A 367 6.24 -4.70 -2.21
N ALA A 368 5.57 -3.80 -2.93
CA ALA A 368 4.72 -2.75 -2.35
C ALA A 368 3.47 -2.47 -3.20
N GLU A 369 3.02 -3.47 -3.95
CA GLU A 369 1.74 -3.46 -4.67
C GLU A 369 0.67 -4.19 -3.86
N LYS A 370 -0.54 -3.62 -3.81
CA LYS A 370 -1.70 -4.15 -3.07
C LYS A 370 -1.42 -4.57 -1.61
N VAL A 371 -0.59 -3.81 -0.90
CA VAL A 371 -0.30 -4.07 0.52
C VAL A 371 -1.51 -3.67 1.39
N PRO A 372 -1.96 -4.49 2.36
CA PRO A 372 -3.02 -4.10 3.29
C PRO A 372 -2.57 -3.00 4.27
N ALA A 373 -3.29 -1.88 4.29
CA ALA A 373 -3.08 -0.73 5.16
C ALA A 373 -4.40 -0.30 5.83
N LEU A 374 -4.31 0.47 6.92
CA LEU A 374 -5.45 1.23 7.42
C LEU A 374 -5.59 2.53 6.64
N ASP A 375 -6.81 2.85 6.20
CA ASP A 375 -7.15 4.19 5.74
C ASP A 375 -7.34 5.15 6.93
N PHE A 376 -7.57 6.42 6.64
CA PHE A 376 -7.75 7.47 7.64
C PHE A 376 -8.87 7.18 8.64
N ASP A 377 -9.96 6.54 8.22
CA ASP A 377 -11.10 6.15 9.06
C ASP A 377 -10.87 4.84 9.85
N GLY A 378 -9.75 4.15 9.61
CA GLY A 378 -9.44 2.85 10.21
C GLY A 378 -10.01 1.64 9.44
N SER A 379 -10.57 1.82 8.24
CA SER A 379 -10.93 0.72 7.34
C SER A 379 -9.70 0.07 6.70
N GLU A 380 -9.80 -1.20 6.30
CA GLU A 380 -8.74 -1.89 5.53
C GLU A 380 -8.79 -1.48 4.06
N VAL A 381 -7.63 -1.12 3.50
CA VAL A 381 -7.46 -0.71 2.11
C VAL A 381 -6.20 -1.35 1.52
N LEU A 382 -6.27 -1.78 0.25
CA LEU A 382 -5.10 -2.25 -0.49
C LEU A 382 -4.41 -1.06 -1.17
N VAL A 383 -3.12 -0.88 -0.89
CA VAL A 383 -2.34 0.29 -1.36
C VAL A 383 -1.12 -0.12 -2.19
N SER A 384 -0.72 0.73 -3.13
CA SER A 384 0.29 0.43 -4.15
C SER A 384 1.30 1.58 -4.35
N GLY A 385 2.58 1.25 -4.53
CA GLY A 385 3.63 2.16 -4.98
C GLY A 385 4.80 2.36 -4.01
N SER A 386 5.81 3.12 -4.46
CA SER A 386 7.10 3.30 -3.77
C SER A 386 6.99 3.92 -2.36
N SER A 387 5.92 4.67 -2.09
CA SER A 387 5.58 5.18 -0.75
C SER A 387 5.46 4.06 0.30
N TYR A 388 4.89 2.92 -0.09
CA TYR A 388 4.67 1.80 0.84
C TYR A 388 5.89 0.91 0.92
N ALA A 389 6.73 0.85 -0.14
CA ALA A 389 8.07 0.27 -0.08
C ALA A 389 8.92 0.93 1.02
N VAL A 390 8.86 2.26 1.17
CA VAL A 390 9.53 2.98 2.28
C VAL A 390 9.09 2.44 3.63
N SER A 391 7.78 2.28 3.84
CA SER A 391 7.22 1.80 5.12
C SER A 391 7.71 0.38 5.47
N ARG A 392 7.77 -0.52 4.48
CA ARG A 392 8.26 -1.90 4.66
C ARG A 392 9.76 -1.97 4.95
N VAL A 393 10.57 -1.17 4.25
CA VAL A 393 12.03 -1.13 4.49
C VAL A 393 12.35 -0.42 5.81
N ALA A 394 11.60 0.60 6.21
CA ALA A 394 11.69 1.21 7.53
C ALA A 394 11.34 0.20 8.64
N ALA A 395 10.33 -0.66 8.43
CA ALA A 395 10.00 -1.73 9.36
C ALA A 395 11.13 -2.77 9.48
N LEU A 396 11.70 -3.22 8.37
CA LEU A 396 12.87 -4.11 8.36
C LEU A 396 14.07 -3.50 9.09
N ALA A 397 14.41 -2.25 8.77
CA ALA A 397 15.47 -1.51 9.43
C ALA A 397 15.24 -1.43 10.95
N ALA A 398 13.99 -1.18 11.38
CA ALA A 398 13.64 -1.07 12.78
C ALA A 398 13.75 -2.39 13.53
N ARG A 399 13.34 -3.52 12.92
CA ARG A 399 13.51 -4.86 13.54
C ARG A 399 14.97 -5.31 13.60
N LEU A 400 15.78 -4.97 12.59
CA LEU A 400 17.22 -5.22 12.60
C LEU A 400 17.92 -4.41 13.71
N LEU A 401 17.62 -3.12 13.82
CA LEU A 401 18.16 -2.23 14.85
C LEU A 401 17.65 -2.61 16.27
N LYS A 402 16.39 -3.03 16.41
CA LYS A 402 15.84 -3.49 17.71
C LYS A 402 16.54 -4.75 18.22
N ARG A 403 16.99 -5.64 17.32
CA ARG A 403 17.80 -6.83 17.68
C ARG A 403 19.29 -6.53 17.83
N ASN A 404 19.80 -5.48 17.17
CA ASN A 404 21.20 -5.06 17.23
C ASN A 404 21.30 -3.55 17.53
N PRO A 405 21.00 -3.09 18.76
CA PRO A 405 20.90 -1.65 19.06
C PRO A 405 22.20 -0.85 18.85
N GLY A 406 23.34 -1.56 18.83
CA GLY A 406 24.66 -0.98 18.58
C GLY A 406 24.99 -0.71 17.11
N PHE A 407 24.16 -1.13 16.15
CA PHE A 407 24.44 -0.90 14.73
C PHE A 407 24.57 0.60 14.40
N SER A 408 25.69 0.92 13.74
CA SER A 408 25.83 2.11 12.91
C SER A 408 24.89 2.04 11.70
N THR A 409 24.69 3.18 11.04
CA THR A 409 23.85 3.27 9.83
C THR A 409 24.40 2.40 8.69
N GLU A 410 25.72 2.32 8.53
CA GLU A 410 26.34 1.47 7.50
C GLU A 410 26.19 -0.02 7.81
N GLU A 411 26.34 -0.45 9.06
CA GLU A 411 26.05 -1.84 9.45
C GLU A 411 24.56 -2.18 9.23
N LEU A 412 23.66 -1.24 9.51
CA LEU A 412 22.23 -1.41 9.25
C LEU A 412 21.91 -1.52 7.75
N LYS A 413 22.52 -0.67 6.90
CA LYS A 413 22.43 -0.76 5.43
C LYS A 413 23.01 -2.08 4.91
N GLN A 414 24.15 -2.53 5.45
CA GLN A 414 24.76 -3.82 5.10
C GLN A 414 23.87 -5.01 5.52
N ALA A 415 23.24 -4.95 6.69
CA ALA A 415 22.29 -5.96 7.15
C ALA A 415 21.06 -6.03 6.23
N ILE A 416 20.46 -4.90 5.86
CA ILE A 416 19.36 -4.83 4.88
C ILE A 416 19.79 -5.43 3.53
N ARG A 417 21.00 -5.09 3.06
CA ARG A 417 21.57 -5.62 1.81
C ARG A 417 21.72 -7.15 1.82
N GLY A 418 21.94 -7.76 2.98
CA GLY A 418 22.00 -9.22 3.14
C GLY A 418 20.70 -9.96 2.79
N TYR A 419 19.55 -9.30 2.91
CA TYR A 419 18.25 -9.87 2.51
C TYR A 419 17.99 -9.76 1.01
N ALA A 420 18.55 -8.75 0.35
CA ALA A 420 18.39 -8.52 -1.08
C ALA A 420 19.08 -9.57 -1.95
N ILE A 421 18.67 -9.67 -3.20
CA ILE A 421 19.35 -10.46 -4.24
C ILE A 421 19.58 -9.65 -5.50
N ARG A 422 20.74 -9.89 -6.13
CA ARG A 422 21.02 -9.43 -7.49
C ARG A 422 20.41 -10.38 -8.51
N ALA A 423 19.08 -10.27 -8.62
CA ALA A 423 18.35 -10.70 -9.80
C ALA A 423 18.81 -9.91 -11.04
N ASN A 424 18.24 -10.21 -12.21
CA ASN A 424 18.46 -9.48 -13.47
C ASN A 424 17.76 -8.09 -13.49
N THR A 425 17.90 -7.37 -12.38
CA THR A 425 17.26 -6.08 -12.06
C THR A 425 18.23 -4.90 -12.09
N SER A 426 19.51 -5.16 -12.33
CA SER A 426 20.60 -4.15 -12.45
C SER A 426 20.44 -3.14 -13.60
N LYS A 427 19.42 -3.30 -14.44
CA LYS A 427 18.97 -2.30 -15.42
C LYS A 427 17.99 -1.26 -14.85
N TYR A 428 17.47 -1.47 -13.64
CA TYR A 428 16.46 -0.60 -13.00
C TYR A 428 16.89 -0.04 -11.64
N VAL A 429 17.74 -0.76 -10.90
CA VAL A 429 18.17 -0.42 -9.53
C VAL A 429 19.60 -0.88 -9.25
N ALA A 430 20.28 -0.26 -8.29
CA ALA A 430 21.70 -0.45 -7.98
C ALA A 430 22.01 -1.70 -7.14
N LEU A 431 21.19 -1.98 -6.11
CA LEU A 431 21.48 -3.00 -5.09
C LEU A 431 20.62 -4.26 -5.23
N GLY A 432 19.45 -4.18 -5.85
CA GLY A 432 18.71 -5.35 -6.39
C GLY A 432 17.28 -5.48 -5.88
N TYR A 433 16.84 -6.72 -5.67
CA TYR A 433 15.48 -7.03 -5.23
C TYR A 433 15.48 -7.46 -3.76
N LEU A 434 14.83 -6.68 -2.90
CA LEU A 434 14.57 -6.99 -1.48
C LEU A 434 13.23 -7.71 -1.39
N GLY A 435 13.24 -9.01 -1.72
CA GLY A 435 12.02 -9.74 -2.06
C GLY A 435 11.08 -10.05 -0.91
N ASP A 436 11.57 -10.19 0.31
CA ASP A 436 10.71 -10.37 1.47
C ASP A 436 11.19 -9.44 2.60
N PRO A 437 10.58 -8.25 2.75
CA PRO A 437 10.86 -7.34 3.84
C PRO A 437 10.55 -7.89 5.23
N LEU A 438 9.88 -9.05 5.38
CA LEU A 438 9.60 -9.73 6.64
C LEU A 438 10.51 -10.95 6.90
N ALA A 439 11.41 -11.29 5.97
CA ALA A 439 12.25 -12.50 6.04
C ALA A 439 13.11 -12.60 7.32
N ASP A 440 13.38 -11.48 7.97
CA ASP A 440 14.14 -11.40 9.21
C ASP A 440 13.36 -11.92 10.45
N THR A 441 12.05 -12.09 10.32
CA THR A 441 11.14 -12.65 11.34
C THR A 441 10.95 -14.16 11.23
N ILE A 442 11.42 -14.77 10.13
CA ILE A 442 11.17 -16.18 9.83
C ILE A 442 11.96 -17.08 10.80
N ASN A 443 11.22 -17.97 11.48
CA ASN A 443 11.77 -19.12 12.18
C ASN A 443 10.89 -20.33 11.83
N LEU A 444 11.40 -21.25 10.99
CA LEU A 444 10.64 -22.40 10.51
C LEU A 444 11.04 -23.67 11.26
N PRO A 445 10.21 -24.19 12.18
CA PRO A 445 10.27 -25.61 12.51
C PRO A 445 9.70 -26.40 11.32
N VAL A 446 10.49 -27.33 10.80
CA VAL A 446 10.18 -28.10 9.59
C VAL A 446 10.05 -29.57 9.92
N THR A 447 8.89 -30.15 9.66
CA THR A 447 8.74 -31.61 9.57
C THR A 447 9.05 -32.02 8.13
N ILE A 448 10.07 -32.86 7.96
CA ILE A 448 10.44 -33.45 6.67
C ILE A 448 10.05 -34.92 6.71
N GLU A 449 9.05 -35.30 5.94
CA GLU A 449 8.68 -36.69 5.73
C GLU A 449 9.33 -37.17 4.42
N THR A 450 10.42 -37.93 4.56
CA THR A 450 10.91 -38.73 3.45
C THR A 450 9.91 -39.86 3.21
N VAL A 451 9.02 -39.65 2.25
CA VAL A 451 8.15 -40.70 1.73
C VAL A 451 9.07 -41.79 1.20
N ALA A 452 9.09 -42.95 1.85
CA ALA A 452 9.80 -44.09 1.34
C ALA A 452 9.21 -44.43 -0.05
N ALA A 453 10.07 -44.58 -1.05
CA ALA A 453 9.61 -45.02 -2.35
C ALA A 453 9.10 -46.46 -2.22
N GLU A 454 7.77 -46.61 -2.10
CA GLU A 454 7.07 -47.88 -2.30
C GLU A 454 7.56 -48.44 -3.65
N PRO A 455 8.22 -49.62 -3.68
CA PRO A 455 8.69 -50.19 -4.92
C PRO A 455 7.48 -50.50 -5.79
N VAL A 456 7.35 -49.81 -6.92
CA VAL A 456 6.19 -49.90 -7.82
C VAL A 456 5.91 -51.37 -8.14
N ASN A 457 4.85 -51.89 -7.53
CA ASN A 457 4.51 -53.29 -7.64
C ASN A 457 3.91 -53.50 -9.03
N ASN A 458 4.71 -54.05 -9.96
CA ASN A 458 4.44 -54.14 -11.40
C ASN A 458 3.34 -55.18 -11.75
N SER A 459 2.18 -55.13 -11.09
CA SER A 459 1.04 -56.02 -11.30
C SER A 459 0.10 -55.54 -12.42
N ALA A 460 0.05 -54.24 -12.71
CA ALA A 460 -0.69 -53.68 -13.84
C ALA A 460 0.17 -53.62 -15.12
N ARG A 461 0.53 -54.79 -15.68
CA ARG A 461 1.17 -54.86 -17.01
C ARG A 461 0.15 -54.55 -18.11
N HIS A 462 -0.08 -53.27 -18.41
CA HIS A 462 -0.44 -52.89 -19.77
C HIS A 462 0.81 -52.98 -20.66
N THR A 463 0.70 -53.77 -21.73
CA THR A 463 1.80 -54.05 -22.65
C THR A 463 1.98 -52.91 -23.64
N THR A 464 2.72 -51.87 -23.24
CA THR A 464 3.33 -50.90 -24.18
C THR A 464 4.70 -51.39 -24.65
N PRO A 465 5.18 -50.93 -25.84
CA PRO A 465 6.37 -51.51 -26.48
C PRO A 465 7.67 -51.23 -25.74
N ALA A 466 8.76 -51.87 -26.18
CA ALA A 466 10.12 -51.63 -25.68
C ALA A 466 10.56 -50.17 -25.90
N GLY A 467 10.34 -49.34 -24.90
CA GLY A 467 10.68 -47.92 -24.87
C GLY A 467 11.31 -47.53 -23.53
N ARG A 468 12.09 -46.45 -23.54
CA ARG A 468 12.69 -45.89 -22.32
C ARG A 468 11.58 -45.33 -21.42
N ARG A 469 11.66 -45.64 -20.13
CA ARG A 469 10.79 -45.06 -19.08
C ARG A 469 11.53 -43.91 -18.42
N TYR A 470 10.78 -42.88 -18.03
CA TYR A 470 11.34 -41.68 -17.41
C TYR A 470 10.71 -41.43 -16.04
N GLU A 471 11.54 -41.27 -15.00
CA GLU A 471 11.08 -40.75 -13.71
C GLU A 471 11.10 -39.22 -13.72
N PHE A 472 10.05 -38.62 -13.17
CA PHE A 472 9.96 -37.18 -12.90
C PHE A 472 9.96 -36.97 -11.37
N PRO A 473 11.12 -36.70 -10.75
CA PRO A 473 11.22 -36.51 -9.30
C PRO A 473 10.53 -35.22 -8.84
N LEU A 474 9.62 -35.34 -7.87
CA LEU A 474 8.86 -34.24 -7.27
C LEU A 474 9.16 -34.13 -5.76
N THR A 475 9.31 -32.89 -5.29
CA THR A 475 9.17 -32.54 -3.87
C THR A 475 7.83 -31.86 -3.63
N LEU A 476 7.00 -32.41 -2.75
CA LEU A 476 5.72 -31.80 -2.36
C LEU A 476 5.94 -30.91 -1.12
N VAL A 477 5.37 -29.70 -1.12
CA VAL A 477 5.46 -28.74 -0.02
C VAL A 477 4.04 -28.30 0.35
N ILE A 478 3.56 -28.70 1.52
CA ILE A 478 2.19 -28.44 1.97
C ILE A 478 2.21 -27.25 2.94
N LEU A 479 1.80 -26.08 2.46
CA LEU A 479 1.86 -24.81 3.20
C LEU A 479 0.56 -24.49 3.94
N ASP A 480 -0.58 -24.81 3.33
CA ASP A 480 -1.91 -24.62 3.92
C ASP A 480 -2.46 -25.95 4.45
N PRO A 481 -2.79 -26.06 5.76
CA PRO A 481 -3.21 -27.30 6.40
C PRO A 481 -4.59 -27.81 5.96
N ARG A 482 -5.32 -27.06 5.13
CA ARG A 482 -6.59 -27.52 4.55
C ARG A 482 -6.37 -28.61 3.47
N TRP A 483 -5.21 -28.61 2.81
CA TRP A 483 -4.81 -29.67 1.89
C TRP A 483 -4.53 -30.98 2.64
N GLN A 484 -5.29 -32.03 2.35
CA GLN A 484 -5.17 -33.32 3.04
C GLN A 484 -4.40 -34.34 2.22
N ASN A 485 -3.60 -35.18 2.89
CA ASN A 485 -2.81 -36.24 2.25
C ASN A 485 -3.62 -37.14 1.29
N PRO A 486 -4.86 -37.59 1.59
CA PRO A 486 -5.62 -38.45 0.66
C PRO A 486 -5.96 -37.77 -0.68
N ASP A 487 -6.17 -36.45 -0.68
CA ASP A 487 -6.50 -35.71 -1.91
C ASP A 487 -5.25 -35.43 -2.74
N ILE A 488 -4.12 -35.15 -2.08
CA ILE A 488 -2.81 -35.04 -2.71
C ILE A 488 -2.39 -36.37 -3.35
N SER A 489 -2.52 -37.49 -2.63
CA SER A 489 -2.19 -38.82 -3.18
C SER A 489 -3.04 -39.14 -4.41
N ARG A 490 -4.36 -38.92 -4.36
CA ARG A 490 -5.25 -39.12 -5.51
C ARG A 490 -4.86 -38.25 -6.71
N ALA A 491 -4.48 -36.99 -6.48
CA ALA A 491 -4.01 -36.11 -7.56
C ALA A 491 -2.70 -36.61 -8.20
N VAL A 492 -1.79 -37.20 -7.41
CA VAL A 492 -0.54 -37.80 -7.91
C VAL A 492 -0.78 -39.14 -8.63
N GLU A 493 -1.80 -39.91 -8.23
CA GLU A 493 -2.26 -41.10 -8.96
C GLU A 493 -2.81 -40.71 -10.34
N GLU A 494 -3.75 -39.76 -10.41
CA GLU A 494 -4.34 -39.24 -11.66
C GLU A 494 -3.28 -38.60 -12.58
N LEU A 495 -2.33 -37.84 -12.02
CA LEU A 495 -1.14 -37.34 -12.74
C LEU A 495 -0.37 -38.46 -13.43
N ASN A 496 -0.15 -39.58 -12.72
CA ASN A 496 0.59 -40.72 -13.24
C ASN A 496 -0.19 -41.49 -14.32
N GLU A 497 -1.52 -41.61 -14.18
CA GLU A 497 -2.38 -42.15 -15.24
C GLU A 497 -2.25 -41.32 -16.52
N ILE A 498 -2.32 -39.98 -16.41
CA ILE A 498 -2.18 -39.06 -17.55
C ILE A 498 -0.78 -39.17 -18.17
N PHE A 499 0.29 -39.05 -17.37
CA PHE A 499 1.68 -39.04 -17.85
C PHE A 499 2.16 -40.40 -18.39
N SER A 500 1.48 -41.50 -18.04
CA SER A 500 1.75 -42.84 -18.61
C SER A 500 1.63 -42.89 -20.13
N GLN A 501 0.77 -42.05 -20.74
CA GLN A 501 0.67 -41.86 -22.20
C GLN A 501 2.02 -41.50 -22.84
N CYS A 502 2.90 -40.84 -22.09
CA CYS A 502 4.22 -40.40 -22.52
C CYS A 502 5.37 -41.23 -21.94
N ASN A 503 5.13 -42.40 -21.33
CA ASN A 503 6.12 -43.20 -20.60
C ASN A 503 6.86 -42.42 -19.47
N ILE A 504 6.20 -41.42 -18.88
CA ILE A 504 6.71 -40.64 -17.75
C ILE A 504 5.96 -41.08 -16.48
N THR A 505 6.68 -41.20 -15.36
CA THR A 505 6.11 -41.48 -14.03
C THR A 505 6.61 -40.43 -13.04
N ALA A 506 5.68 -39.67 -12.47
CA ALA A 506 5.95 -38.72 -11.40
C ALA A 506 6.18 -39.46 -10.07
N ARG A 507 7.36 -39.26 -9.48
CA ARG A 507 7.79 -39.91 -8.26
C ARG A 507 8.00 -38.88 -7.16
N VAL A 508 7.22 -38.98 -6.08
CA VAL A 508 7.41 -38.14 -4.89
C VAL A 508 8.66 -38.61 -4.15
N GLU A 509 9.70 -37.79 -4.14
CA GLU A 509 10.93 -38.06 -3.38
C GLU A 509 10.83 -37.62 -1.92
N LYS A 510 10.10 -36.52 -1.68
CA LYS A 510 10.02 -35.83 -0.39
C LYS A 510 8.66 -35.16 -0.24
N GLN A 511 8.12 -35.21 0.97
CA GLN A 511 7.00 -34.39 1.40
C GLN A 511 7.44 -33.51 2.58
N ILE A 512 7.19 -32.21 2.48
CA ILE A 512 7.61 -31.21 3.47
C ILE A 512 6.36 -30.49 3.96
N VAL A 513 6.13 -30.51 5.27
CA VAL A 513 5.00 -29.82 5.92
C VAL A 513 5.58 -28.81 6.92
N PRO A 514 6.01 -27.62 6.45
CA PRO A 514 6.66 -26.63 7.29
C PRO A 514 5.62 -25.82 8.08
N SER A 515 5.88 -25.53 9.35
CA SER A 515 5.09 -24.54 10.07
C SER A 515 5.56 -23.15 9.66
N VAL A 516 4.78 -22.48 8.81
CA VAL A 516 5.11 -21.16 8.24
C VAL A 516 4.19 -20.06 8.76
N PRO A 517 4.67 -18.81 8.92
CA PRO A 517 3.81 -17.65 9.09
C PRO A 517 2.73 -17.56 8.01
N ALA A 518 1.55 -17.08 8.37
CA ALA A 518 0.37 -17.08 7.50
C ALA A 518 0.57 -16.34 6.16
N TYR A 519 1.50 -15.39 6.05
CA TYR A 519 1.80 -14.68 4.80
C TYR A 519 2.62 -15.52 3.80
N LEU A 520 3.36 -16.53 4.25
CA LEU A 520 4.12 -17.45 3.40
C LEU A 520 3.27 -18.59 2.82
N GLN A 521 1.99 -18.68 3.19
CA GLN A 521 1.05 -19.68 2.65
C GLN A 521 0.56 -19.32 1.24
N ASP A 522 0.65 -18.05 0.85
CA ASP A 522 0.25 -17.57 -0.47
C ASP A 522 1.44 -17.44 -1.43
N LEU A 523 1.21 -17.63 -2.72
CA LEU A 523 2.21 -17.37 -3.75
C LEU A 523 2.49 -15.86 -3.87
N SER A 524 3.75 -15.50 -3.69
CA SER A 524 4.38 -14.31 -4.26
C SER A 524 5.87 -14.60 -4.55
N PRO A 525 6.56 -13.84 -5.42
CA PRO A 525 7.98 -14.06 -5.67
C PRO A 525 8.84 -13.92 -4.40
N GLY A 526 8.44 -13.03 -3.48
CA GLY A 526 9.07 -12.85 -2.18
C GLY A 526 8.93 -14.07 -1.26
N ASN A 527 7.71 -14.56 -1.10
CA ASN A 527 7.43 -15.75 -0.29
C ASN A 527 8.17 -16.98 -0.84
N ALA A 528 8.16 -17.16 -2.16
CA ALA A 528 8.88 -18.23 -2.83
C ALA A 528 10.41 -18.15 -2.61
N LEU A 529 10.98 -16.94 -2.55
CA LEU A 529 12.41 -16.73 -2.23
C LEU A 529 12.72 -17.12 -0.80
N SER A 530 11.88 -16.70 0.15
CA SER A 530 12.02 -17.04 1.57
C SER A 530 11.90 -18.54 1.83
N LEU A 531 10.91 -19.21 1.24
CA LEU A 531 10.74 -20.67 1.35
C LEU A 531 11.91 -21.43 0.70
N HIS A 532 12.34 -21.04 -0.50
CA HIS A 532 13.49 -21.65 -1.18
C HIS A 532 14.77 -21.56 -0.34
N ARG A 533 15.05 -20.40 0.26
CA ARG A 533 16.23 -20.17 1.13
C ARG A 533 16.18 -21.02 2.41
N HIS A 534 15.07 -21.03 3.13
CA HIS A 534 14.98 -21.70 4.44
C HIS A 534 14.82 -23.22 4.33
N LEU A 535 14.03 -23.69 3.35
CA LEU A 535 13.76 -25.13 3.16
C LEU A 535 14.78 -25.82 2.22
N LYS A 536 15.76 -25.06 1.67
CA LYS A 536 16.83 -25.55 0.78
C LYS A 536 16.30 -26.35 -0.42
N LEU A 537 15.22 -25.85 -1.04
CA LEU A 537 14.49 -26.56 -2.09
C LEU A 537 15.26 -26.62 -3.41
N SER A 538 15.28 -27.78 -4.05
CA SER A 538 15.88 -28.05 -5.35
C SER A 538 14.98 -28.94 -6.21
N GLY A 539 15.29 -29.07 -7.51
CA GLY A 539 14.48 -29.86 -8.45
C GLY A 539 13.08 -29.28 -8.66
N THR A 540 12.15 -30.13 -9.09
CA THR A 540 10.74 -29.77 -9.25
C THR A 540 10.02 -29.78 -7.91
N ARG A 541 9.37 -28.67 -7.55
CA ARG A 541 8.56 -28.56 -6.33
C ARG A 541 7.10 -28.25 -6.64
N VAL A 542 6.18 -28.91 -5.96
CA VAL A 542 4.74 -28.61 -5.98
C VAL A 542 4.36 -28.03 -4.63
N PHE A 543 3.94 -26.77 -4.61
CA PHE A 543 3.48 -26.06 -3.43
C PHE A 543 1.96 -26.08 -3.36
N PHE A 544 1.43 -26.70 -2.31
CA PHE A 544 0.02 -26.69 -1.96
C PHE A 544 -0.23 -25.50 -1.02
N GLY A 545 -0.58 -24.36 -1.61
CA GLY A 545 -0.72 -23.07 -0.95
C GLY A 545 -2.17 -22.70 -0.64
N ARG A 546 -2.35 -21.56 0.00
CA ARG A 546 -3.67 -20.98 0.30
C ARG A 546 -4.27 -20.34 -0.94
N ASP A 547 -3.55 -19.41 -1.55
CA ASP A 547 -3.99 -18.56 -2.66
C ASP A 547 -2.80 -18.10 -3.53
N THR A 548 -3.05 -17.49 -4.69
CA THR A 548 -2.06 -16.73 -5.44
C THR A 548 -2.31 -15.23 -5.34
N LEU A 549 -1.32 -14.48 -4.83
CA LEU A 549 -1.41 -13.01 -4.78
C LEU A 549 -1.05 -12.35 -6.13
N MET A 550 -0.67 -13.18 -7.11
CA MET A 550 -0.33 -12.85 -8.49
C MET A 550 -1.40 -11.98 -9.17
N GLN A 551 -0.98 -11.17 -10.15
CA GLN A 551 -1.89 -10.34 -10.94
C GLN A 551 -1.78 -10.63 -12.46
N PRO A 552 -2.86 -11.13 -13.10
CA PRO A 552 -4.13 -11.57 -12.51
C PRO A 552 -3.94 -12.79 -11.57
N ALA A 553 -4.93 -13.05 -10.72
CA ALA A 553 -4.91 -14.21 -9.82
C ALA A 553 -5.27 -15.48 -10.60
N PHE A 554 -4.60 -16.59 -10.26
CA PHE A 554 -4.78 -17.90 -10.89
C PHE A 554 -4.94 -18.98 -9.81
N ASP A 555 -5.71 -20.04 -10.10
CA ASP A 555 -5.83 -21.21 -9.21
C ASP A 555 -4.57 -22.09 -9.21
N ALA A 556 -3.74 -21.98 -10.25
CA ALA A 556 -2.42 -22.57 -10.35
C ALA A 556 -1.46 -21.68 -11.14
N GLU A 557 -0.14 -21.82 -10.92
CA GLU A 557 0.89 -21.15 -11.73
C GLU A 557 2.15 -22.03 -11.82
N ALA A 558 2.54 -22.39 -13.05
CA ALA A 558 3.77 -23.11 -13.37
C ALA A 558 4.96 -22.19 -13.69
N PHE A 559 6.08 -22.41 -13.01
CA PHE A 559 7.33 -21.65 -13.15
C PHE A 559 8.42 -22.50 -13.82
N GLY A 560 8.39 -22.55 -15.16
CA GLY A 560 9.42 -23.17 -16.00
C GLY A 560 10.63 -22.25 -16.24
N ALA A 561 11.65 -22.73 -16.95
CA ALA A 561 12.85 -21.92 -17.26
C ALA A 561 12.53 -20.71 -18.17
N GLY A 562 11.50 -20.79 -19.01
CA GLY A 562 11.09 -19.74 -19.93
C GLY A 562 10.45 -18.51 -19.30
N ASN A 563 9.79 -18.63 -18.13
CA ASN A 563 9.01 -17.56 -17.49
C ASN A 563 9.58 -17.08 -16.14
N THR A 564 10.80 -17.49 -15.77
CA THR A 564 11.45 -17.17 -14.49
C THR A 564 12.72 -16.32 -14.58
N ARG A 565 13.04 -15.73 -15.74
CA ARG A 565 14.33 -15.02 -16.00
C ARG A 565 14.80 -14.07 -14.89
N ASN A 566 13.92 -13.27 -14.28
CA ASN A 566 14.27 -12.37 -13.18
C ASN A 566 13.93 -12.92 -11.78
N ARG A 567 13.24 -14.07 -11.74
CA ARG A 567 12.78 -14.79 -10.54
C ARG A 567 13.31 -16.25 -10.50
N PRO A 568 14.63 -16.49 -10.70
CA PRO A 568 15.17 -17.83 -10.96
C PRO A 568 14.98 -18.83 -9.81
N TRP A 569 14.81 -18.38 -8.56
CA TRP A 569 14.48 -19.23 -7.42
C TRP A 569 13.11 -19.92 -7.55
N MET A 570 12.23 -19.42 -8.42
CA MET A 570 10.93 -20.02 -8.72
C MET A 570 11.02 -21.11 -9.81
N THR A 571 12.12 -21.19 -10.57
CA THR A 571 12.30 -22.17 -11.65
C THR A 571 12.14 -23.59 -11.12
N GLY A 572 11.37 -24.42 -11.83
CA GLY A 572 11.01 -25.76 -11.39
C GLY A 572 10.07 -25.72 -10.18
N SER A 573 9.12 -24.79 -10.14
CA SER A 573 8.03 -24.86 -9.14
C SER A 573 6.65 -24.71 -9.76
N LEU A 574 5.69 -25.36 -9.13
CA LEU A 574 4.26 -25.22 -9.36
C LEU A 574 3.62 -24.79 -8.04
N TRP A 575 2.69 -23.86 -8.08
CA TRP A 575 1.84 -23.48 -6.95
C TRP A 575 0.39 -23.79 -7.28
N LEU A 576 -0.34 -24.37 -6.32
CA LEU A 576 -1.77 -24.68 -6.40
C LEU A 576 -2.52 -24.01 -5.23
N THR A 577 -3.69 -23.44 -5.48
CA THR A 577 -4.57 -22.88 -4.43
C THR A 577 -5.57 -23.92 -3.94
N TYR A 578 -5.98 -23.82 -2.68
CA TYR A 578 -6.96 -24.75 -2.08
C TYR A 578 -8.36 -24.69 -2.72
N GLY A 579 -8.61 -23.73 -3.63
CA GLY A 579 -9.88 -23.60 -4.37
C GLY A 579 -9.94 -24.38 -5.68
N ILE A 580 -8.81 -24.92 -6.15
CA ILE A 580 -8.72 -25.51 -7.50
C ILE A 580 -9.58 -26.77 -7.67
N ARG A 581 -10.21 -26.90 -8.83
CA ARG A 581 -11.01 -28.07 -9.22
C ARG A 581 -10.12 -29.07 -9.97
N ASP A 582 -10.52 -30.35 -9.91
CA ASP A 582 -9.92 -31.43 -10.70
C ASP A 582 -8.39 -31.49 -10.52
N VAL A 583 -7.98 -31.55 -9.24
CA VAL A 583 -6.59 -31.32 -8.79
C VAL A 583 -5.55 -32.15 -9.54
N GLY A 584 -5.81 -33.43 -9.87
CA GLY A 584 -4.85 -34.26 -10.60
C GLY A 584 -4.71 -33.86 -12.07
N VAL A 585 -5.81 -33.49 -12.75
CA VAL A 585 -5.77 -32.94 -14.11
C VAL A 585 -5.04 -31.59 -14.13
N ALA A 586 -5.34 -30.69 -13.17
CA ALA A 586 -4.66 -29.41 -13.05
C ALA A 586 -3.16 -29.57 -12.75
N LEU A 587 -2.81 -30.47 -11.82
CA LEU A 587 -1.44 -30.85 -11.50
C LEU A 587 -0.70 -31.37 -12.75
N ALA A 588 -1.33 -32.23 -13.55
CA ALA A 588 -0.76 -32.74 -14.79
C ALA A 588 -0.58 -31.65 -15.86
N HIS A 589 -1.57 -30.77 -16.04
CA HIS A 589 -1.53 -29.65 -16.98
C HIS A 589 -0.34 -28.73 -16.70
N GLU A 590 -0.21 -28.28 -15.46
CA GLU A 590 0.81 -27.33 -15.04
C GLU A 590 2.21 -27.96 -14.99
N LEU A 591 2.33 -29.21 -14.51
CA LEU A 591 3.59 -29.95 -14.57
C LEU A 591 4.05 -30.21 -16.01
N PHE A 592 3.12 -30.38 -16.95
CA PHE A 592 3.47 -30.48 -18.37
C PHE A 592 4.06 -29.15 -18.88
N HIS A 593 3.51 -27.99 -18.50
CA HIS A 593 4.09 -26.69 -18.86
C HIS A 593 5.53 -26.52 -18.36
N ILE A 594 5.87 -27.08 -17.18
CA ILE A 594 7.25 -27.12 -16.68
C ILE A 594 8.12 -28.08 -17.51
N LEU A 595 7.68 -29.33 -17.72
CA LEU A 595 8.43 -30.36 -18.47
C LEU A 595 8.72 -29.95 -19.92
N ALA A 596 7.70 -29.45 -20.62
CA ALA A 596 7.79 -29.00 -22.01
C ALA A 596 8.33 -27.57 -22.17
N ASN A 597 8.58 -26.88 -21.05
CA ASN A 597 9.04 -25.48 -20.94
C ASN A 597 8.27 -24.52 -21.87
N SER A 598 6.94 -24.63 -21.90
CA SER A 598 6.09 -24.03 -22.94
C SER A 598 4.67 -23.78 -22.44
N GLY A 599 4.26 -22.51 -22.32
CA GLY A 599 2.88 -22.09 -22.01
C GLY A 599 1.91 -22.12 -23.21
N LYS A 600 2.14 -23.00 -24.19
CA LYS A 600 1.24 -23.17 -25.34
C LYS A 600 0.06 -24.05 -24.96
N HIS A 601 -1.14 -23.52 -25.15
CA HIS A 601 -2.39 -24.27 -25.04
C HIS A 601 -2.75 -24.97 -26.36
N ASN A 602 -3.57 -26.02 -26.28
CA ASN A 602 -4.03 -26.83 -27.40
C ASN A 602 -5.57 -26.92 -27.36
N GLN A 603 -6.22 -26.60 -28.48
CA GLN A 603 -7.68 -26.54 -28.59
C GLN A 603 -8.35 -27.85 -29.05
N LEU A 604 -7.59 -28.94 -29.19
CA LEU A 604 -8.15 -30.28 -29.42
C LEU A 604 -9.11 -30.68 -28.28
N ALA A 605 -10.15 -31.43 -28.62
CA ALA A 605 -11.08 -31.97 -27.63
C ALA A 605 -10.36 -32.92 -26.67
N ASN A 606 -10.71 -32.87 -25.38
CA ASN A 606 -10.15 -33.70 -24.31
C ASN A 606 -8.61 -33.60 -24.13
N ASN A 607 -7.93 -32.66 -24.78
CA ASN A 607 -6.48 -32.51 -24.61
C ASN A 607 -6.16 -31.91 -23.24
N LEU A 608 -5.06 -32.36 -22.63
CA LEU A 608 -4.61 -31.86 -21.33
C LEU A 608 -4.41 -30.34 -21.33
N LEU A 609 -3.80 -29.78 -22.38
CA LEU A 609 -3.38 -28.37 -22.44
C LEU A 609 -4.48 -27.42 -22.93
N ARG A 610 -5.75 -27.71 -22.66
CA ARG A 610 -6.83 -26.77 -22.94
C ARG A 610 -6.81 -25.62 -21.93
N GLU A 611 -7.05 -24.40 -22.39
CA GLU A 611 -7.09 -23.16 -21.58
C GLU A 611 -8.08 -23.22 -20.39
N GLN A 612 -9.09 -24.08 -20.47
CA GLN A 612 -9.96 -24.42 -19.35
C GLN A 612 -9.75 -25.88 -18.98
N THR A 613 -9.19 -26.13 -17.80
CA THR A 613 -9.06 -27.46 -17.19
C THR A 613 -10.45 -28.04 -16.87
N ALA A 614 -10.63 -29.34 -17.10
CA ALA A 614 -11.87 -30.06 -16.84
C ALA A 614 -11.57 -31.57 -16.69
N PRO A 615 -12.44 -32.39 -16.06
CA PRO A 615 -12.16 -33.80 -15.78
C PRO A 615 -11.89 -34.67 -17.02
N GLY A 616 -12.42 -34.27 -18.18
CA GLY A 616 -12.21 -34.98 -19.45
C GLY A 616 -10.94 -34.58 -20.20
N ASN A 617 -10.18 -33.60 -19.71
CA ASN A 617 -9.01 -33.06 -20.40
C ASN A 617 -7.75 -33.82 -19.99
N THR A 618 -7.66 -35.09 -20.38
CA THR A 618 -6.58 -36.00 -19.97
C THR A 618 -5.67 -36.45 -21.10
N HIS A 619 -5.99 -36.14 -22.37
CA HIS A 619 -5.27 -36.69 -23.51
C HIS A 619 -4.01 -35.90 -23.89
N LEU A 620 -2.90 -36.60 -24.16
CA LEU A 620 -1.66 -36.05 -24.72
C LEU A 620 -1.36 -36.63 -26.10
N THR A 621 -0.97 -35.77 -27.04
CA THR A 621 -0.56 -36.19 -28.40
C THR A 621 0.87 -36.75 -28.41
N GLY A 622 1.22 -37.51 -29.45
CA GLY A 622 2.60 -38.00 -29.63
C GLY A 622 3.64 -36.87 -29.67
N GLU A 623 3.34 -35.77 -30.37
CA GLU A 623 4.19 -34.57 -30.41
C GLU A 623 4.36 -33.92 -29.03
N GLN A 624 3.29 -33.85 -28.23
CA GLN A 624 3.35 -33.38 -26.84
C GLN A 624 4.26 -34.29 -25.99
N CYS A 625 4.12 -35.60 -26.11
CA CYS A 625 4.99 -36.55 -25.41
C CYS A 625 6.47 -36.43 -25.84
N GLU A 626 6.76 -36.35 -27.13
CA GLU A 626 8.12 -36.17 -27.65
C GLU A 626 8.74 -34.84 -27.18
N GLN A 627 7.97 -33.75 -27.15
CA GLN A 627 8.42 -32.47 -26.62
C GLN A 627 8.72 -32.58 -25.11
N ALA A 628 7.81 -33.12 -24.31
CA ALA A 628 7.98 -33.24 -22.87
C ALA A 628 9.17 -34.14 -22.49
N GLN A 629 9.36 -35.26 -23.20
CA GLN A 629 10.54 -36.12 -23.02
C GLN A 629 11.83 -35.38 -23.37
N ARG A 630 11.93 -34.82 -24.57
CA ARG A 630 13.15 -34.13 -25.04
C ARG A 630 13.52 -32.97 -24.12
N THR A 631 12.58 -32.05 -23.89
CA THR A 631 12.80 -30.84 -23.09
C THR A 631 12.97 -31.15 -21.60
N GLY A 632 12.31 -32.20 -21.08
CA GLY A 632 12.51 -32.69 -19.73
C GLY A 632 13.90 -33.27 -19.50
N ILE A 633 14.46 -34.01 -20.47
CA ILE A 633 15.84 -34.52 -20.40
C ILE A 633 16.85 -33.37 -20.54
N GLU A 634 16.66 -32.48 -21.53
CA GLU A 634 17.55 -31.33 -21.79
C GLU A 634 17.68 -30.40 -20.57
N ASN A 635 16.60 -30.21 -19.81
CA ASN A 635 16.59 -29.40 -18.59
C ASN A 635 16.92 -30.18 -17.30
N GLY A 636 17.24 -31.48 -17.39
CA GLY A 636 17.54 -32.32 -16.22
C GLY A 636 16.35 -32.56 -15.29
N LEU A 637 15.13 -32.43 -15.80
CA LEU A 637 13.88 -32.69 -15.08
C LEU A 637 13.49 -34.17 -15.12
N LEU A 638 13.85 -34.90 -16.19
CA LEU A 638 13.56 -36.32 -16.35
C LEU A 638 14.82 -37.17 -16.18
N VAL A 639 14.68 -38.26 -15.42
CA VAL A 639 15.73 -39.27 -15.18
C VAL A 639 15.35 -40.57 -15.90
N LEU A 640 16.32 -41.24 -16.52
CA LEU A 640 16.09 -42.57 -17.11
C LEU A 640 15.97 -43.64 -16.02
N ASN A 641 14.95 -44.49 -16.13
CA ASN A 641 14.72 -45.67 -15.30
C ASN A 641 15.31 -46.92 -15.98
#